data_AF-A0A963IM04-F1
#
_entry.id   AF-A0A963IM04-F1
#
_cell.length_a   1.000
_cell.length_b   1.000
_cell.length_c   1.000
_cell.angle_alpha   90.00
_cell.angle_beta   90.00
_cell.angle_gamma   90.00
#
_symmetry.space_group_name_H-M   'P 1'
#
loop_
_entity.id
_entity.type
_entity.pdbx_description
1 polymer ?
#
loop_
_entity_poly.entity_id
_entity_poly.type
_entity_poly.pdbx_seq_one_letter_code
_entity_poly.pdbx_strand_id
1 'polypeptide(L)'
;MPSPLQVDDTRDMFHATGVGPALLVAERVDHDGRLVQAVRTINVRAAGLPPDANESYDGSDYATEGTPIIEPNVYPAALTLTPGDTRQLKVHLMDPFGDQQADIHTPRQTIFPGEPAALESYTDPDSGDSFEIIIPAAPPVYSGTRYLVSDASVATLADDGLITALKAGDVSISIVHLASSVDVYGQIGEQIIAQTDIRLRVQNAQLTDDDATTDAPAGITIAADQGGVVQAASGETVMIGAGALTADALVSINRIALADLIAETGMAAPEPGILQALGAFRLDLGEEPTSIPVQLAITLQDHTGVEIGDEVLFLRRGTAPDAAGAMHDKWWVVDNGFVGTNAQGHLVARTASPPYKGVSASGDLLLVKTSTNSQTGAVTIKGAGLDVFALTMNSLAISTAGDLASGGLAGAGAATNLIGILAGLSEIQAISLEFGGVYQVVPVAKSLDKGELTLTIGSTAAGSAATSDANTAPVITAVRMLASGKLQLTLENLQPVTLPGRPAQAAALRFWLSPEELKIDHLGKAASARWSDDDQSLRDGLRLWQKVADLEAVAPGTDRMTVDIAIPQQFALGLHTLTVQRMLQTVDPTVPGSTRWLANGETGSVRLEGEADFSVVTQANMIQIFRNGQIVKEIPCLYANGNPAGISGSKTDQIAFSLDNRLLFVAGAYGDIHVIDTATMTLATSFSVGTANVSSLAVSGQSLYVAEGGYHDPGGKYRLLRVNIDETDADFLSIQQLVLPAAVSGRNAPYGYVDMALTHGAHTYLAVTASQQSLGVSMARSQPDGGKVFILDLDHLRESNGRLVATGPDAFLQVDFPARQGKGPQFISSAGIKGNTLRFLLSDAFDQDAGLATLTVELSDSGKLTGAPAFRQVAMSGALPGTNRRDGSYQLNIQRAQSPAVVTALDGNEYALVADYFFDFVDPLYALDDPRNGGRQMGGKLGIIKNPFAASPEYLGATSPIIGANFSRLQLSDGGTTLWADIRYWPT
;
A
#
# COMPACT_ATOMS: atom_id res chain seq x y z
N MET A 1 -26.48 -4.84 46.26
CA MET A 1 -26.17 -6.28 46.11
C MET A 1 -24.88 -6.59 46.88
N PRO A 2 -24.56 -7.84 47.24
CA PRO A 2 -23.19 -8.17 47.65
C PRO A 2 -22.20 -7.84 46.52
N SER A 3 -20.96 -7.52 46.86
CA SER A 3 -19.93 -7.26 45.85
C SER A 3 -19.71 -8.51 44.98
N PRO A 4 -19.57 -8.38 43.64
CA PRO A 4 -19.19 -9.51 42.78
C PRO A 4 -17.73 -9.92 42.97
N LEU A 5 -16.94 -9.12 43.71
CA LEU A 5 -15.55 -9.37 44.06
C LEU A 5 -15.33 -9.30 45.58
N GLN A 6 -14.70 -10.32 46.15
CA GLN A 6 -14.20 -10.36 47.53
C GLN A 6 -12.67 -10.22 47.53
N VAL A 7 -12.14 -9.39 48.43
CA VAL A 7 -10.68 -9.20 48.62
C VAL A 7 -10.20 -10.04 49.81
N ASP A 8 -9.12 -10.80 49.63
CA ASP A 8 -8.34 -11.43 50.70
C ASP A 8 -6.96 -10.75 50.79
N ASP A 9 -6.96 -9.63 51.52
CA ASP A 9 -5.80 -8.77 51.78
C ASP A 9 -4.65 -9.51 52.51
N THR A 10 -4.94 -10.64 53.17
CA THR A 10 -3.91 -11.44 53.85
C THR A 10 -3.10 -12.33 52.90
N ARG A 11 -3.51 -12.41 51.62
CA ARG A 11 -2.93 -13.27 50.59
C ARG A 11 -2.71 -12.57 49.24
N ASP A 12 -2.99 -11.27 49.15
CA ASP A 12 -2.99 -10.50 47.90
C ASP A 12 -3.90 -11.11 46.81
N MET A 13 -5.06 -11.67 47.19
CA MET A 13 -5.97 -12.37 46.26
C MET A 13 -7.35 -11.71 46.14
N PHE A 14 -7.95 -11.87 44.96
CA PHE A 14 -9.33 -11.49 44.67
C PHE A 14 -10.16 -12.71 44.26
N HIS A 15 -11.35 -12.85 44.82
CA HIS A 15 -12.28 -13.94 44.56
C HIS A 15 -13.54 -13.39 43.88
N ALA A 16 -13.88 -13.91 42.70
CA ALA A 16 -15.17 -13.64 42.07
C ALA A 16 -16.29 -14.36 42.84
N THR A 17 -17.18 -13.60 43.46
CA THR A 17 -18.31 -14.09 44.30
C THR A 17 -19.67 -13.89 43.65
N GLY A 18 -19.75 -13.19 42.51
CA GLY A 18 -20.96 -12.98 41.72
C GLY A 18 -20.63 -12.36 40.35
N VAL A 19 -21.67 -12.16 39.53
CA VAL A 19 -21.57 -11.43 38.26
C VAL A 19 -21.87 -9.94 38.51
N GLY A 20 -21.14 -9.05 37.84
CA GLY A 20 -21.37 -7.60 37.88
C GLY A 20 -20.09 -6.75 38.01
N PRO A 21 -20.26 -5.42 38.09
CA PRO A 21 -19.15 -4.47 38.19
C PRO A 21 -18.55 -4.38 39.60
N ALA A 22 -17.23 -4.23 39.68
CA ALA A 22 -16.48 -3.96 40.90
C ALA A 22 -15.46 -2.84 40.68
N LEU A 23 -15.30 -2.00 41.70
CA LEU A 23 -14.24 -0.99 41.79
C LEU A 23 -13.25 -1.40 42.87
N LEU A 24 -11.99 -1.63 42.48
CA LEU A 24 -10.87 -1.81 43.39
C LEU A 24 -10.19 -0.46 43.62
N VAL A 25 -10.00 -0.13 44.90
CA VAL A 25 -9.17 1.01 45.35
C VAL A 25 -8.14 0.44 46.31
N ALA A 26 -6.87 0.54 45.93
CA ALA A 26 -5.75 0.22 46.80
C ALA A 26 -5.23 1.51 47.43
N GLU A 27 -5.15 1.53 48.76
CA GLU A 27 -4.77 2.72 49.53
C GLU A 27 -3.49 2.46 50.33
N ARG A 28 -2.57 3.42 50.36
CA ARG A 28 -1.37 3.39 51.18
C ARG A 28 -1.19 4.74 51.87
N VAL A 29 -0.94 4.72 53.18
CA VAL A 29 -0.47 5.91 53.89
C VAL A 29 1.06 5.87 53.91
N ASP A 30 1.69 6.87 53.29
CA ASP A 30 3.14 7.00 53.23
C ASP A 30 3.73 7.44 54.59
N HIS A 31 5.03 7.30 54.77
CA HIS A 31 5.73 7.64 56.02
C HIS A 31 5.61 9.12 56.44
N ASP A 32 5.20 10.01 55.52
CA ASP A 32 4.93 11.42 55.76
C ASP A 32 3.45 11.73 56.02
N GLY A 33 2.60 10.70 56.09
CA GLY A 33 1.16 10.81 56.35
C GLY A 33 0.30 11.09 55.11
N ARG A 34 0.88 11.14 53.90
CA ARG A 34 0.08 11.27 52.67
C ARG A 34 -0.65 9.98 52.33
N LEU A 35 -1.94 10.10 51.99
CA LEU A 35 -2.73 9.02 51.43
C LEU A 35 -2.49 8.94 49.92
N VAL A 36 -1.91 7.84 49.47
CA VAL A 36 -1.71 7.52 48.06
C VAL A 36 -2.72 6.45 47.65
N GLN A 37 -3.41 6.64 46.53
CA GLN A 37 -4.45 5.72 46.04
C GLN A 37 -4.18 5.27 44.61
N ALA A 38 -4.52 4.02 44.29
CA ALA A 38 -4.54 3.46 42.95
C ALA A 38 -5.88 2.75 42.70
N VAL A 39 -6.41 2.87 41.48
CA VAL A 39 -7.79 2.49 41.16
C VAL A 39 -7.84 1.54 39.97
N ARG A 40 -8.68 0.49 40.05
CA ARG A 40 -8.97 -0.38 38.92
C ARG A 40 -10.43 -0.84 38.88
N THR A 41 -11.04 -0.78 37.70
CA THR A 41 -12.37 -1.34 37.43
C THR A 41 -12.30 -2.78 36.94
N ILE A 42 -13.24 -3.63 37.37
CA ILE A 42 -13.38 -5.02 36.94
C ILE A 42 -14.86 -5.33 36.66
N ASN A 43 -15.16 -5.87 35.48
CA ASN A 43 -16.48 -6.43 35.18
C ASN A 43 -16.41 -7.96 35.29
N VAL A 44 -17.00 -8.53 36.33
CA VAL A 44 -17.05 -9.99 36.51
C VAL A 44 -18.20 -10.54 35.67
N ARG A 45 -17.90 -11.27 34.61
CA ARG A 45 -18.90 -11.93 33.74
C ARG A 45 -18.95 -13.44 34.01
N ALA A 46 -20.08 -14.07 33.68
CA ALA A 46 -20.20 -15.52 33.70
C ALA A 46 -19.27 -16.16 32.65
N ALA A 47 -18.77 -17.37 32.90
CA ALA A 47 -18.00 -18.10 31.90
C ALA A 47 -18.94 -18.53 30.76
N GLY A 48 -18.57 -18.18 29.51
CA GLY A 48 -19.33 -18.58 28.33
C GLY A 48 -19.38 -20.10 28.18
N LEU A 49 -20.54 -20.63 27.80
CA LEU A 49 -20.67 -22.03 27.42
C LEU A 49 -19.89 -22.30 26.12
N PRO A 50 -19.29 -23.49 25.95
CA PRO A 50 -18.73 -23.87 24.65
C PRO A 50 -19.86 -23.92 23.60
N PRO A 51 -19.61 -23.48 22.35
CA PRO A 51 -20.66 -23.38 21.33
C PRO A 51 -21.25 -24.75 21.00
N ASP A 52 -22.58 -24.84 20.99
CA ASP A 52 -23.31 -26.06 20.66
C ASP A 52 -23.29 -26.30 19.14
N ALA A 53 -22.89 -27.51 18.72
CA ALA A 53 -22.50 -27.77 17.34
C ALA A 53 -23.66 -27.90 16.31
N ASN A 54 -24.88 -27.47 16.69
CA ASN A 54 -26.12 -27.70 15.93
C ASN A 54 -27.04 -26.48 15.79
N GLU A 55 -26.66 -25.29 16.30
CA GLU A 55 -27.44 -24.07 16.03
C GLU A 55 -26.95 -23.40 14.75
N SER A 56 -27.88 -23.18 13.83
CA SER A 56 -27.66 -22.42 12.61
C SER A 56 -27.61 -20.94 12.96
N TYR A 57 -26.46 -20.29 12.72
CA TYR A 57 -26.30 -18.84 12.86
C TYR A 57 -27.33 -18.09 11.99
N ASP A 58 -28.37 -17.56 12.62
CA ASP A 58 -29.06 -16.36 12.13
C ASP A 58 -28.23 -15.15 12.57
N GLY A 59 -28.05 -14.18 11.68
CA GLY A 59 -27.10 -13.07 11.83
C GLY A 59 -27.60 -11.94 12.73
N SER A 60 -28.40 -12.25 13.75
CA SER A 60 -29.06 -11.26 14.63
C SER A 60 -28.93 -11.54 16.12
N ASP A 61 -28.06 -12.47 16.53
CA ASP A 61 -27.75 -12.62 17.96
C ASP A 61 -26.88 -11.46 18.44
N TYR A 62 -27.28 -10.95 19.60
CA TYR A 62 -26.90 -9.66 20.15
C TYR A 62 -25.39 -9.44 20.28
N ALA A 63 -25.02 -8.18 20.06
CA ALA A 63 -23.67 -7.63 20.10
C ALA A 63 -22.71 -8.30 21.11
N THR A 64 -21.44 -8.40 20.71
CA THR A 64 -20.34 -8.35 21.68
C THR A 64 -20.36 -6.98 22.36
N GLU A 65 -21.15 -6.85 23.42
CA GLU A 65 -21.30 -5.65 24.24
C GLU A 65 -19.95 -5.27 24.86
N GLY A 66 -19.31 -4.29 24.21
CA GLY A 66 -18.04 -3.71 24.64
C GLY A 66 -18.21 -2.84 25.87
N THR A 67 -17.14 -2.73 26.66
CA THR A 67 -17.05 -1.77 27.77
C THR A 67 -17.32 -0.36 27.25
N PRO A 68 -18.18 0.45 27.91
CA PRO A 68 -18.45 1.81 27.48
C PRO A 68 -17.16 2.65 27.44
N ILE A 69 -16.98 3.40 26.36
CA ILE A 69 -15.80 4.25 26.17
C ILE A 69 -16.04 5.59 26.87
N ILE A 70 -15.22 5.87 27.88
CA ILE A 70 -15.18 7.15 28.62
C ILE A 70 -14.11 8.03 27.98
N GLU A 71 -14.51 9.16 27.40
CA GLU A 71 -13.59 10.17 26.90
C GLU A 71 -13.60 11.43 27.79
N PRO A 72 -12.51 11.72 28.52
CA PRO A 72 -12.34 13.01 29.18
C PRO A 72 -12.01 14.12 28.18
N ASN A 73 -12.51 15.33 28.44
CA ASN A 73 -12.17 16.55 27.69
C ASN A 73 -10.78 17.08 28.10
N VAL A 74 -9.77 16.21 28.00
CA VAL A 74 -8.35 16.46 28.23
C VAL A 74 -7.58 15.69 27.17
N TYR A 75 -7.27 16.38 26.08
CA TYR A 75 -6.60 15.81 24.92
C TYR A 75 -5.17 15.31 25.26
N PRO A 76 -4.83 14.10 24.81
CA PRO A 76 -5.13 12.87 25.51
C PRO A 76 -4.22 12.67 26.74
N ALA A 77 -4.84 12.50 27.90
CA ALA A 77 -4.22 11.94 29.11
C ALA A 77 -3.08 12.72 29.79
N ALA A 78 -2.82 13.99 29.44
CA ALA A 78 -1.93 14.87 30.22
C ALA A 78 -2.49 16.30 30.38
N LEU A 79 -2.54 16.77 31.63
CA LEU A 79 -2.96 18.10 32.05
C LEU A 79 -1.83 18.76 32.84
N THR A 80 -1.58 20.05 32.61
CA THR A 80 -0.60 20.84 33.37
C THR A 80 -1.29 22.07 33.97
N LEU A 81 -1.11 22.33 35.27
CA LEU A 81 -1.71 23.46 35.99
C LEU A 81 -0.69 24.16 36.92
N THR A 82 -0.98 25.38 37.37
CA THR A 82 -0.22 26.04 38.46
C THR A 82 -0.89 25.88 39.82
N PRO A 83 -0.14 25.94 40.95
CA PRO A 83 -0.74 25.94 42.29
C PRO A 83 -1.76 27.09 42.46
N GLY A 84 -2.99 26.74 42.84
CA GLY A 84 -4.12 27.66 42.99
C GLY A 84 -5.02 27.76 41.77
N ASP A 85 -4.66 27.19 40.61
CA ASP A 85 -5.57 27.10 39.47
C ASP A 85 -6.67 26.06 39.68
N THR A 86 -7.78 26.26 38.98
CA THR A 86 -8.90 25.32 38.89
C THR A 86 -9.20 24.98 37.43
N ARG A 87 -9.63 23.74 37.18
CA ARG A 87 -10.01 23.23 35.85
C ARG A 87 -11.25 22.36 35.98
N GLN A 88 -12.33 22.72 35.30
CA GLN A 88 -13.48 21.83 35.16
C GLN A 88 -13.11 20.66 34.24
N LEU A 89 -13.15 19.43 34.78
CA LEU A 89 -13.07 18.22 33.98
C LEU A 89 -14.48 17.91 33.45
N LYS A 90 -14.65 17.97 32.14
CA LYS A 90 -15.82 17.40 31.45
C LYS A 90 -15.48 15.99 30.96
N VAL A 91 -16.48 15.12 30.90
CA VAL A 91 -16.32 13.70 30.57
C VAL A 91 -17.53 13.27 29.74
N HIS A 92 -17.28 12.65 28.60
CA HIS A 92 -18.30 12.12 27.72
C HIS A 92 -18.33 10.59 27.73
N LEU A 93 -19.53 10.06 27.54
CA LEU A 93 -19.80 8.67 27.20
C LEU A 93 -20.03 8.60 25.68
N MET A 94 -19.28 7.75 24.99
CA MET A 94 -19.46 7.48 23.56
C MET A 94 -20.50 6.39 23.32
N ASP A 95 -21.41 6.61 22.38
CA ASP A 95 -22.30 5.56 21.85
C ASP A 95 -21.50 4.64 20.89
N PRO A 96 -21.46 3.31 21.12
CA PRO A 96 -20.77 2.39 20.23
C PRO A 96 -21.38 2.27 18.81
N PHE A 97 -22.56 2.86 18.54
CA PHE A 97 -23.25 2.78 17.26
C PHE A 97 -23.65 4.14 16.63
N GLY A 98 -23.18 5.28 17.16
CA GLY A 98 -23.46 6.59 16.57
C GLY A 98 -22.64 7.76 17.15
N ASP A 99 -22.59 8.89 16.43
CA ASP A 99 -21.79 10.08 16.78
C ASP A 99 -22.39 10.92 17.94
N GLN A 100 -23.19 10.34 18.84
CA GLN A 100 -23.78 11.07 19.97
C GLN A 100 -22.92 10.93 21.24
N GLN A 101 -22.32 12.04 21.66
CA GLN A 101 -21.62 12.14 22.95
C GLN A 101 -22.60 12.53 24.05
N ALA A 102 -22.65 11.77 25.15
CA ALA A 102 -23.43 12.11 26.33
C ALA A 102 -22.52 12.66 27.44
N ASP A 103 -22.74 13.90 27.87
CA ASP A 103 -22.01 14.49 29.00
C ASP A 103 -22.40 13.85 30.34
N ILE A 104 -21.42 13.19 30.96
CA ILE A 104 -21.50 12.42 32.19
C ILE A 104 -20.61 13.01 33.31
N HIS A 105 -20.12 14.25 33.18
CA HIS A 105 -19.21 14.81 34.19
C HIS A 105 -19.85 14.98 35.59
N THR A 106 -21.17 15.17 35.62
CA THR A 106 -22.00 15.27 36.83
C THR A 106 -22.81 13.98 37.07
N PRO A 107 -23.14 13.63 38.33
CA PRO A 107 -24.02 12.51 38.64
C PRO A 107 -25.42 12.70 38.02
N ARG A 108 -25.87 11.75 37.19
CA ARG A 108 -27.22 11.76 36.59
C ARG A 108 -28.03 10.54 37.03
N GLN A 109 -29.17 10.79 37.67
CA GLN A 109 -30.19 9.74 37.84
C GLN A 109 -30.79 9.42 36.46
N THR A 110 -30.69 8.17 36.02
CA THR A 110 -31.41 7.69 34.84
C THR A 110 -32.91 7.68 35.14
N ILE A 111 -33.70 8.25 34.22
CA ILE A 111 -35.02 8.79 34.54
C ILE A 111 -36.08 7.69 34.58
N PHE A 112 -36.22 7.04 35.73
CA PHE A 112 -37.48 6.47 36.21
C PHE A 112 -37.66 6.84 37.68
N PRO A 113 -38.46 7.87 38.02
CA PRO A 113 -38.98 7.99 39.38
C PRO A 113 -39.87 6.77 39.61
N GLY A 114 -39.45 5.87 40.51
CA GLY A 114 -40.10 4.55 40.68
C GLY A 114 -41.61 4.69 40.80
N GLU A 115 -42.33 4.22 39.77
CA GLU A 115 -43.78 4.35 39.75
C GLU A 115 -44.37 3.55 40.93
N PRO A 116 -45.31 4.12 41.70
CA PRO A 116 -45.98 3.38 42.74
C PRO A 116 -46.74 2.21 42.13
N ALA A 117 -46.80 1.08 42.84
CA ALA A 117 -47.42 -0.14 42.31
C ALA A 117 -48.85 0.13 41.80
N ALA A 118 -49.07 -0.07 40.50
CA ALA A 118 -50.31 0.25 39.81
C ALA A 118 -51.22 -0.97 39.70
N LEU A 119 -52.53 -0.74 39.80
CA LEU A 119 -53.56 -1.74 39.55
C LEU A 119 -54.19 -1.46 38.19
N GLU A 120 -53.85 -2.23 37.18
CA GLU A 120 -54.53 -2.19 35.88
C GLU A 120 -55.66 -3.23 35.84
N SER A 121 -56.88 -2.79 35.54
CA SER A 121 -58.02 -3.69 35.35
C SER A 121 -58.14 -4.05 33.86
N TYR A 122 -57.73 -5.26 33.51
CA TYR A 122 -57.88 -5.79 32.16
C TYR A 122 -59.25 -6.45 32.03
N THR A 123 -60.01 -6.06 30.99
CA THR A 123 -61.29 -6.70 30.65
C THR A 123 -61.10 -7.52 29.39
N ASP A 124 -61.34 -8.83 29.49
CA ASP A 124 -61.28 -9.73 28.35
C ASP A 124 -62.36 -9.33 27.32
N PRO A 125 -61.98 -8.99 26.07
CA PRO A 125 -62.91 -8.49 25.06
C PRO A 125 -63.91 -9.54 24.57
N ASP A 126 -63.66 -10.84 24.74
CA ASP A 126 -64.54 -11.93 24.30
C ASP A 126 -65.51 -12.40 25.40
N SER A 127 -65.12 -12.32 26.67
CA SER A 127 -65.97 -12.73 27.82
C SER A 127 -66.63 -11.57 28.58
N GLY A 128 -66.01 -10.38 28.57
CA GLY A 128 -66.47 -9.21 29.32
C GLY A 128 -66.13 -9.21 30.81
N ASP A 129 -65.41 -10.22 31.31
CA ASP A 129 -64.95 -10.28 32.70
C ASP A 129 -63.66 -9.43 32.89
N SER A 130 -63.63 -8.66 33.97
CA SER A 130 -62.48 -7.82 34.35
C SER A 130 -61.66 -8.44 35.49
N PHE A 131 -60.33 -8.45 35.36
CA PHE A 131 -59.41 -8.83 36.44
C PHE A 131 -58.29 -7.80 36.62
N GLU A 132 -57.81 -7.65 37.85
CA GLU A 132 -56.80 -6.65 38.20
C GLU A 132 -55.38 -7.26 38.23
N ILE A 133 -54.44 -6.61 37.56
CA ILE A 133 -53.01 -6.93 37.55
C ILE A 133 -52.28 -5.89 38.41
N ILE A 134 -51.50 -6.35 39.38
CA ILE A 134 -50.60 -5.49 40.16
C ILE A 134 -49.26 -5.38 39.41
N ILE A 135 -48.98 -4.20 38.88
CA ILE A 135 -47.66 -3.84 38.35
C ILE A 135 -46.78 -3.47 39.56
N PRO A 136 -45.67 -4.19 39.84
CA PRO A 136 -44.80 -3.88 40.98
C PRO A 136 -44.00 -2.59 40.74
N ALA A 137 -43.70 -1.87 41.83
CA ALA A 137 -42.95 -0.62 41.75
C ALA A 137 -41.51 -0.84 41.26
N ALA A 138 -41.08 -0.08 40.25
CA ALA A 138 -39.72 -0.15 39.72
C ALA A 138 -38.71 0.48 40.71
N PRO A 139 -37.58 -0.18 41.03
CA PRO A 139 -36.55 0.38 41.88
C PRO A 139 -35.79 1.50 41.15
N PRO A 140 -35.29 2.53 41.86
CA PRO A 140 -34.47 3.58 41.23
C PRO A 140 -33.15 3.00 40.72
N VAL A 141 -32.84 3.27 39.45
CA VAL A 141 -31.59 2.87 38.80
C VAL A 141 -30.63 4.05 38.76
N TYR A 142 -29.33 3.76 38.90
CA TYR A 142 -28.29 4.76 39.03
C TYR A 142 -27.19 4.53 37.99
N SER A 143 -26.79 5.61 37.32
CA SER A 143 -25.55 5.70 36.56
C SER A 143 -24.77 6.92 37.04
N GLY A 144 -23.46 6.95 36.85
CA GLY A 144 -22.68 8.06 37.35
C GLY A 144 -21.18 7.90 37.24
N THR A 145 -20.51 9.05 37.19
CA THR A 145 -19.06 9.18 37.12
C THR A 145 -18.51 9.49 38.51
N ARG A 146 -17.36 8.90 38.85
CA ARG A 146 -16.61 9.18 40.07
C ARG A 146 -15.16 9.48 39.72
N TYR A 147 -14.64 10.52 40.33
CA TYR A 147 -13.25 10.93 40.20
C TYR A 147 -12.45 10.50 41.43
N LEU A 148 -11.25 9.98 41.21
CA LEU A 148 -10.28 9.66 42.26
C LEU A 148 -8.92 10.22 41.87
N VAL A 149 -8.19 10.80 42.83
CA VAL A 149 -6.86 11.40 42.62
C VAL A 149 -5.81 10.62 43.42
N SER A 150 -4.67 10.33 42.79
CA SER A 150 -3.67 9.44 43.39
C SER A 150 -2.95 10.02 44.61
N ASP A 151 -2.84 11.35 44.73
CA ASP A 151 -2.37 12.06 45.94
C ASP A 151 -3.16 13.36 46.11
N ALA A 152 -4.14 13.36 47.01
CA ALA A 152 -5.02 14.50 47.26
C ALA A 152 -4.30 15.73 47.85
N SER A 153 -3.01 15.61 48.22
CA SER A 153 -2.21 16.74 48.67
C SER A 153 -1.59 17.56 47.53
N VAL A 154 -1.64 17.06 46.28
CA VAL A 154 -1.18 17.75 45.06
C VAL A 154 -2.36 18.45 44.36
N ALA A 155 -3.50 17.79 44.25
CA ALA A 155 -4.73 18.35 43.71
C ALA A 155 -5.97 17.69 44.33
N THR A 156 -7.08 18.41 44.45
CA THR A 156 -8.39 17.85 44.85
C THR A 156 -9.38 17.93 43.70
N LEU A 157 -10.28 16.95 43.61
CA LEU A 157 -11.41 16.95 42.67
C LEU A 157 -12.73 16.96 43.45
N ALA A 158 -13.69 17.74 42.98
CA ALA A 158 -15.07 17.71 43.44
C ALA A 158 -15.90 16.65 42.69
N ASP A 159 -17.10 16.35 43.20
CA ASP A 159 -18.02 15.32 42.64
C ASP A 159 -18.54 15.66 41.22
N ASP A 160 -18.44 16.93 40.81
CA ASP A 160 -18.73 17.40 39.46
C ASP A 160 -17.50 17.38 38.53
N GLY A 161 -16.32 16.99 39.01
CA GLY A 161 -15.07 17.00 38.24
C GLY A 161 -14.27 18.31 38.29
N LEU A 162 -14.62 19.28 39.15
CA LEU A 162 -13.77 20.47 39.33
C LEU A 162 -12.43 20.11 40.00
N ILE A 163 -11.35 20.15 39.21
CA ILE A 163 -9.96 20.02 39.67
C ILE A 163 -9.52 21.33 40.33
N THR A 164 -8.89 21.24 41.50
CA THR A 164 -8.17 22.34 42.16
C THR A 164 -6.72 21.92 42.40
N ALA A 165 -5.76 22.61 41.79
CA ALA A 165 -4.33 22.36 41.98
C ALA A 165 -3.84 23.03 43.27
N LEU A 166 -3.14 22.28 44.14
CA LEU A 166 -2.77 22.73 45.49
C LEU A 166 -1.28 23.06 45.64
N LYS A 167 -0.40 22.18 45.16
CA LYS A 167 1.07 22.34 45.24
C LYS A 167 1.73 21.58 44.10
N ALA A 168 3.01 21.88 43.83
CA ALA A 168 3.76 21.18 42.79
C ALA A 168 3.89 19.66 43.04
N GLY A 169 3.72 18.87 41.99
CA GLY A 169 3.75 17.41 42.01
C GLY A 169 3.04 16.79 40.80
N ASP A 170 3.23 15.48 40.61
CA ASP A 170 2.55 14.68 39.58
C ASP A 170 1.53 13.73 40.22
N VAL A 171 0.31 13.67 39.68
CA VAL A 171 -0.74 12.74 40.08
C VAL A 171 -1.46 12.12 38.90
N SER A 172 -2.08 10.97 39.12
CA SER A 172 -3.07 10.38 38.22
C SER A 172 -4.47 10.71 38.74
N ILE A 173 -5.37 11.09 37.82
CA ILE A 173 -6.80 11.19 38.07
C ILE A 173 -7.46 10.03 37.34
N SER A 174 -8.10 9.14 38.10
CA SER A 174 -8.90 8.05 37.57
C SER A 174 -10.36 8.47 37.47
N ILE A 175 -10.92 8.33 36.28
CA ILE A 175 -12.29 8.70 35.93
C ILE A 175 -13.05 7.39 35.73
N VAL A 176 -14.00 7.11 36.62
CA VAL A 176 -14.70 5.82 36.69
C VAL A 176 -16.18 6.05 36.44
N HIS A 177 -16.75 5.43 35.39
CA HIS A 177 -18.18 5.53 35.09
C HIS A 177 -18.89 4.19 35.28
N LEU A 178 -20.03 4.20 35.98
CA LEU A 178 -20.96 3.09 36.06
C LEU A 178 -22.14 3.35 35.13
N ALA A 179 -22.22 2.58 34.04
CA ALA A 179 -23.38 2.53 33.17
C ALA A 179 -24.37 1.46 33.66
N SER A 180 -25.68 1.70 33.52
CA SER A 180 -26.72 0.72 33.82
C SER A 180 -27.76 0.72 32.72
N SER A 181 -27.99 -0.45 32.10
CA SER A 181 -29.08 -0.65 31.15
C SER A 181 -30.32 -1.16 31.88
N VAL A 182 -31.49 -0.73 31.42
CA VAL A 182 -32.79 -1.19 31.92
C VAL A 182 -33.60 -1.76 30.78
N ASP A 183 -34.37 -2.81 31.06
CA ASP A 183 -35.37 -3.32 30.13
C ASP A 183 -36.61 -2.42 30.07
N VAL A 184 -37.55 -2.78 29.17
CA VAL A 184 -38.83 -2.06 29.00
C VAL A 184 -39.75 -2.11 30.22
N TYR A 185 -39.42 -2.91 31.25
CA TYR A 185 -40.17 -3.04 32.51
C TYR A 185 -39.42 -2.40 33.70
N GLY A 186 -38.31 -1.69 33.45
CA GLY A 186 -37.52 -1.02 34.48
C GLY A 186 -36.67 -1.96 35.34
N GLN A 187 -36.48 -3.22 34.94
CA GLN A 187 -35.49 -4.10 35.56
C GLN A 187 -34.10 -3.81 34.99
N ILE A 188 -33.07 -3.87 35.84
CA ILE A 188 -31.68 -3.69 35.40
C ILE A 188 -31.27 -4.92 34.59
N GLY A 189 -31.02 -4.74 33.30
CA GLY A 189 -30.54 -5.80 32.39
C GLY A 189 -29.05 -6.05 32.58
N GLU A 190 -28.24 -4.99 32.57
CA GLU A 190 -26.80 -5.04 32.78
C GLU A 190 -26.30 -3.81 33.57
N GLN A 191 -25.18 -3.96 34.26
CA GLN A 191 -24.36 -2.83 34.74
C GLN A 191 -22.91 -3.07 34.35
N ILE A 192 -22.30 -2.10 33.66
CA ILE A 192 -20.88 -2.14 33.29
C ILE A 192 -20.16 -0.96 33.93
N ILE A 193 -18.98 -1.21 34.51
CA ILE A 193 -18.07 -0.17 34.99
C ILE A 193 -16.88 0.00 34.04
N ALA A 194 -16.52 1.24 33.74
CA ALA A 194 -15.40 1.60 32.87
C ALA A 194 -14.47 2.61 33.57
N GLN A 195 -13.22 2.71 33.12
CA GLN A 195 -12.21 3.62 33.65
C GLN A 195 -11.32 4.19 32.55
N THR A 196 -11.05 5.49 32.63
CA THR A 196 -9.99 6.19 31.90
C THR A 196 -9.14 6.99 32.90
N ASP A 197 -7.82 6.98 32.72
CA ASP A 197 -6.88 7.70 33.59
C ASP A 197 -6.26 8.90 32.85
N ILE A 198 -6.11 10.05 33.51
CA ILE A 198 -5.33 11.20 33.01
C ILE A 198 -4.20 11.54 34.00
N ARG A 199 -3.06 12.02 33.50
CA ARG A 199 -1.99 12.58 34.33
C ARG A 199 -2.25 14.07 34.55
N LEU A 200 -2.04 14.55 35.77
CA LEU A 200 -2.01 15.97 36.12
C LEU A 200 -0.65 16.30 36.72
N ARG A 201 0.06 17.22 36.06
CA ARG A 201 1.28 17.87 36.54
C ARG A 201 0.94 19.24 37.10
N VAL A 202 1.24 19.47 38.37
CA VAL A 202 1.17 20.80 38.98
C VAL A 202 2.59 21.33 39.11
N GLN A 203 2.86 22.53 38.59
CA GLN A 203 4.18 23.17 38.70
C GLN A 203 4.08 24.70 38.68
N ASN A 204 5.10 25.37 39.21
CA ASN A 204 5.19 26.83 39.13
C ASN A 204 5.50 27.24 37.69
N ALA A 205 4.92 28.36 37.23
CA ALA A 205 5.24 28.92 35.93
C ALA A 205 6.69 29.42 35.88
N GLN A 206 7.35 29.20 34.75
CA GLN A 206 8.64 29.80 34.44
C GLN A 206 8.41 31.16 33.79
N LEU A 207 9.01 32.21 34.34
CA LEU A 207 8.80 33.58 33.86
C LEU A 207 9.58 33.85 32.57
N THR A 208 8.93 34.51 31.62
CA THR A 208 9.51 35.01 30.37
C THR A 208 9.20 36.50 30.21
N ASP A 209 10.11 37.23 29.56
CA ASP A 209 10.00 38.67 29.30
C ASP A 209 10.83 39.02 28.06
N ASP A 210 10.39 39.99 27.26
CA ASP A 210 11.13 40.52 26.11
C ASP A 210 11.95 41.79 26.44
N ASP A 211 11.78 42.35 27.65
CA ASP A 211 12.65 43.41 28.17
C ASP A 211 14.02 42.85 28.61
N ALA A 212 15.02 43.08 27.76
CA ALA A 212 16.43 42.74 27.97
C ALA A 212 17.11 43.43 29.18
N THR A 213 16.38 44.24 29.96
CA THR A 213 16.83 44.80 31.25
C THR A 213 16.38 43.98 32.47
N THR A 214 15.57 42.93 32.28
CA THR A 214 15.17 41.99 33.33
C THR A 214 16.04 40.72 33.34
N ASP A 215 16.00 39.97 34.45
CA ASP A 215 16.67 38.66 34.56
C ASP A 215 15.88 37.51 33.90
N ALA A 216 14.69 37.78 33.34
CA ALA A 216 13.85 36.76 32.71
C ALA A 216 14.25 36.56 31.23
N PRO A 217 14.32 35.32 30.73
CA PRO A 217 14.66 35.06 29.33
C PRO A 217 13.47 35.31 28.39
N ALA A 218 13.76 35.64 27.13
CA ALA A 218 12.78 35.82 26.05
C ALA A 218 12.03 34.53 25.61
N GLY A 219 12.35 33.40 26.22
CA GLY A 219 11.65 32.13 26.04
C GLY A 219 12.21 31.04 26.96
N ILE A 220 11.44 29.98 27.15
CA ILE A 220 11.76 28.83 28.00
C ILE A 220 11.78 27.57 27.14
N THR A 221 12.87 26.79 27.18
CA THR A 221 12.92 25.49 26.50
C THR A 221 12.05 24.48 27.26
N ILE A 222 11.00 23.99 26.61
CA ILE A 222 10.09 22.98 27.13
C ILE A 222 10.37 21.64 26.43
N ALA A 223 10.64 20.60 27.22
CA ALA A 223 10.84 19.25 26.71
C ALA A 223 9.50 18.62 26.32
N ALA A 224 9.45 17.99 25.14
CA ALA A 224 8.21 17.48 24.57
C ALA A 224 7.57 16.39 25.42
N ASP A 225 8.37 15.51 26.03
CA ASP A 225 7.92 14.40 26.87
C ASP A 225 7.49 14.83 28.28
N GLN A 226 7.80 16.06 28.70
CA GLN A 226 7.50 16.58 30.05
C GLN A 226 6.40 17.65 30.07
N GLY A 227 6.25 18.45 29.00
CA GLY A 227 5.38 19.63 29.03
C GLY A 227 5.91 20.73 29.97
N GLY A 228 5.14 21.81 30.14
CA GLY A 228 5.66 23.05 30.69
C GLY A 228 4.58 24.04 31.16
N VAL A 229 4.97 25.03 31.96
CA VAL A 229 4.18 26.24 32.15
C VAL A 229 5.07 27.45 32.00
N VAL A 230 4.71 28.36 31.09
CA VAL A 230 5.43 29.61 30.82
C VAL A 230 4.47 30.78 31.07
N GLN A 231 4.96 31.80 31.77
CA GLN A 231 4.17 32.98 32.13
C GLN A 231 4.94 34.27 31.80
N ALA A 232 4.26 35.20 31.12
CA ALA A 232 4.76 36.55 30.90
C ALA A 232 4.88 37.31 32.23
N ALA A 233 5.85 38.21 32.36
CA ALA A 233 5.93 39.13 33.52
C ALA A 233 4.62 39.92 33.77
N SER A 234 3.80 40.09 32.73
CA SER A 234 2.50 40.76 32.72
C SER A 234 1.30 39.88 33.15
N GLY A 235 1.49 38.55 33.30
CA GLY A 235 0.52 37.60 33.88
C GLY A 235 -0.13 36.61 32.91
N GLU A 236 0.01 36.80 31.59
CA GLU A 236 -0.40 35.83 30.57
C GLU A 236 0.35 34.51 30.73
N THR A 237 -0.36 33.39 30.72
CA THR A 237 0.22 32.06 31.00
C THR A 237 -0.20 31.03 29.96
N VAL A 238 0.76 30.24 29.48
CA VAL A 238 0.52 29.04 28.67
C VAL A 238 0.92 27.79 29.45
N MET A 239 0.06 26.78 29.44
CA MET A 239 0.23 25.48 30.09
C MET A 239 0.21 24.40 29.02
N ILE A 240 1.29 23.64 28.95
CA ILE A 240 1.59 22.65 27.91
C ILE A 240 1.59 21.26 28.55
N GLY A 241 0.76 20.37 28.04
CA GLY A 241 0.73 18.96 28.45
C GLY A 241 1.95 18.19 27.97
N ALA A 242 2.35 17.15 28.71
CA ALA A 242 3.35 16.20 28.23
C ALA A 242 2.88 15.53 26.93
N GLY A 243 3.73 15.49 25.91
CA GLY A 243 3.44 14.98 24.58
C GLY A 243 2.75 15.96 23.62
N ALA A 244 2.43 17.19 24.05
CA ALA A 244 1.78 18.19 23.21
C ALA A 244 2.70 18.81 22.15
N LEU A 245 3.98 19.00 22.48
CA LEU A 245 4.99 19.40 21.51
C LEU A 245 5.47 18.17 20.71
N THR A 246 5.74 18.34 19.43
CA THR A 246 6.28 17.29 18.55
C THR A 246 7.78 17.06 18.76
N ALA A 247 8.50 18.09 19.23
CA ALA A 247 9.90 18.06 19.65
C ALA A 247 10.15 19.14 20.73
N ASP A 248 11.30 19.10 21.39
CA ASP A 248 11.68 20.11 22.39
C ASP A 248 11.71 21.51 21.75
N ALA A 249 10.96 22.46 22.32
CA ALA A 249 10.74 23.78 21.72
C ALA A 249 11.06 24.94 22.67
N LEU A 250 11.48 26.08 22.11
CA LEU A 250 11.57 27.34 22.84
C LEU A 250 10.19 28.00 22.86
N VAL A 251 9.57 28.06 24.04
CA VAL A 251 8.20 28.56 24.23
C VAL A 251 8.25 29.96 24.84
N SER A 252 7.45 30.89 24.32
CA SER A 252 7.27 32.22 24.91
C SER A 252 5.81 32.69 24.83
N ILE A 253 5.42 33.59 25.74
CA ILE A 253 4.14 34.27 25.69
C ILE A 253 4.34 35.72 26.14
N ASN A 254 3.96 36.68 25.32
CA ASN A 254 4.22 38.12 25.53
C ASN A 254 2.94 38.94 25.31
N ARG A 255 2.68 39.94 26.16
CA ARG A 255 1.49 40.80 26.04
C ARG A 255 1.64 41.75 24.85
N ILE A 256 0.63 41.82 24.00
CA ILE A 256 0.45 42.91 23.03
C ILE A 256 -0.52 43.91 23.67
N ALA A 257 -0.14 45.18 23.78
CA ALA A 257 -1.05 46.19 24.34
C ALA A 257 -2.22 46.44 23.36
N LEU A 258 -3.46 46.46 23.84
CA LEU A 258 -4.64 46.70 22.98
C LEU A 258 -4.57 48.02 22.18
N ALA A 259 -3.85 49.02 22.68
CA ALA A 259 -3.61 50.29 21.97
C ALA A 259 -2.63 50.15 20.78
N ASP A 260 -1.69 49.21 20.87
CA ASP A 260 -0.60 49.00 19.91
C ASP A 260 -0.85 47.83 18.95
N LEU A 261 -1.97 47.11 19.11
CA LEU A 261 -2.38 45.96 18.30
C LEU A 261 -2.19 46.16 16.78
N ILE A 262 -2.60 47.32 16.24
CA ILE A 262 -2.44 47.64 14.81
C ILE A 262 -0.97 47.81 14.43
N ALA A 263 -0.16 48.42 15.29
CA ALA A 263 1.25 48.66 15.03
C ALA A 263 2.07 47.36 15.08
N GLU A 264 1.73 46.44 15.98
CA GLU A 264 2.45 45.18 16.18
C GLU A 264 1.99 44.04 15.26
N THR A 265 0.71 43.98 14.92
CA THR A 265 0.12 42.87 14.14
C THR A 265 -0.33 43.27 12.75
N GLY A 266 -0.37 44.57 12.43
CA GLY A 266 -1.00 45.08 11.20
C GLY A 266 -2.53 44.98 11.17
N MET A 267 -3.14 44.36 12.18
CA MET A 267 -4.57 44.06 12.24
C MET A 267 -5.30 45.00 13.20
N ALA A 268 -6.45 45.51 12.76
CA ALA A 268 -7.36 46.26 13.63
C ALA A 268 -8.05 45.34 14.66
N ALA A 269 -8.35 45.90 15.83
CA ALA A 269 -9.32 45.29 16.72
C ALA A 269 -10.70 45.19 16.02
N PRO A 270 -11.50 44.15 16.31
CA PRO A 270 -12.90 44.06 15.90
C PRO A 270 -13.71 45.29 16.32
N GLU A 271 -14.85 45.52 15.66
CA GLU A 271 -15.74 46.61 16.06
C GLU A 271 -16.27 46.37 17.49
N PRO A 272 -16.04 47.29 18.45
CA PRO A 272 -16.43 47.07 19.85
C PRO A 272 -17.93 46.88 20.09
N GLY A 273 -18.79 47.31 19.15
CA GLY A 273 -20.23 47.04 19.21
C GLY A 273 -20.61 45.57 18.96
N ILE A 274 -19.73 44.81 18.29
CA ILE A 274 -19.92 43.40 17.90
C ILE A 274 -19.06 42.49 18.78
N LEU A 275 -17.76 42.78 18.87
CA LEU A 275 -16.78 42.05 19.69
C LEU A 275 -15.88 43.06 20.42
N GLN A 276 -15.99 43.11 21.74
CA GLN A 276 -15.14 43.92 22.59
C GLN A 276 -13.80 43.21 22.79
N ALA A 277 -12.69 43.83 22.39
CA ALA A 277 -11.36 43.30 22.67
C ALA A 277 -11.01 43.43 24.16
N LEU A 278 -10.66 42.32 24.80
CA LEU A 278 -10.35 42.25 26.23
C LEU A 278 -8.85 42.06 26.53
N GLY A 279 -8.06 41.58 25.57
CA GLY A 279 -6.61 41.46 25.69
C GLY A 279 -5.99 40.90 24.41
N ALA A 280 -4.70 41.14 24.19
CA ALA A 280 -3.95 40.60 23.07
C ALA A 280 -2.57 40.10 23.53
N PHE A 281 -2.03 39.10 22.85
CA PHE A 281 -0.74 38.48 23.18
C PHE A 281 -0.14 37.76 21.97
N ARG A 282 1.19 37.66 21.95
CA ARG A 282 1.92 36.78 21.05
C ARG A 282 2.26 35.49 21.77
N LEU A 283 2.07 34.36 21.10
CA LEU A 283 2.39 33.03 21.60
C LEU A 283 3.39 32.37 20.66
N ASP A 284 4.48 31.83 21.19
CA ASP A 284 5.43 30.99 20.46
C ASP A 284 5.48 29.60 21.10
N LEU A 285 5.28 28.57 20.29
CA LEU A 285 5.30 27.15 20.64
C LEU A 285 6.40 26.39 19.87
N GLY A 286 7.22 27.08 19.07
CA GLY A 286 8.19 26.49 18.15
C GLY A 286 7.79 26.59 16.66
N GLU A 287 8.58 25.96 15.80
CA GLU A 287 8.39 25.95 14.33
C GLU A 287 7.22 25.05 13.88
N GLU A 288 6.99 23.94 14.58
CA GLU A 288 5.96 22.95 14.27
C GLU A 288 4.70 23.16 15.13
N PRO A 289 3.49 22.94 14.58
CA PRO A 289 2.26 22.89 15.38
C PRO A 289 2.33 21.81 16.47
N THR A 290 1.62 22.07 17.57
CA THR A 290 1.47 21.10 18.65
C THR A 290 0.53 19.98 18.21
N SER A 291 0.85 18.74 18.60
CA SER A 291 0.02 17.56 18.35
C SER A 291 -1.34 17.65 19.07
N ILE A 292 -1.40 18.49 20.11
CA ILE A 292 -2.47 18.63 21.09
C ILE A 292 -2.59 20.11 21.44
N PRO A 293 -3.79 20.71 21.54
CA PRO A 293 -3.95 22.11 21.92
C PRO A 293 -3.41 22.42 23.32
N VAL A 294 -2.76 23.57 23.46
CA VAL A 294 -2.26 24.11 24.73
C VAL A 294 -3.37 24.85 25.49
N GLN A 295 -3.20 25.01 26.81
CA GLN A 295 -4.14 25.75 27.64
C GLN A 295 -3.61 27.14 27.93
N LEU A 296 -4.48 28.14 27.91
CA LEU A 296 -4.12 29.54 28.14
C LEU A 296 -4.88 30.09 29.34
N ALA A 297 -4.21 30.93 30.13
CA ALA A 297 -4.79 31.75 31.17
C ALA A 297 -4.31 33.20 30.95
N ILE A 298 -5.16 34.02 30.32
CA ILE A 298 -4.82 35.36 29.83
C ILE A 298 -5.43 36.42 30.75
N THR A 299 -4.56 37.27 31.31
CA THR A 299 -5.00 38.40 32.15
C THR A 299 -5.64 39.46 31.28
N LEU A 300 -6.84 39.92 31.66
CA LEU A 300 -7.58 40.90 30.88
C LEU A 300 -6.91 42.29 30.97
N GLN A 301 -6.93 43.03 29.85
CA GLN A 301 -6.47 44.41 29.72
C GLN A 301 -7.64 45.42 29.76
N ASP A 302 -8.81 45.02 29.26
CA ASP A 302 -10.08 45.72 29.48
C ASP A 302 -11.01 44.86 30.35
N HIS A 303 -11.70 45.50 31.29
CA HIS A 303 -12.64 44.89 32.24
C HIS A 303 -14.06 45.49 32.12
N THR A 304 -14.27 46.41 31.18
CA THR A 304 -15.50 47.19 31.06
C THR A 304 -16.68 46.27 30.73
N GLY A 305 -17.59 46.07 31.69
CA GLY A 305 -18.76 45.21 31.50
C GLY A 305 -18.45 43.71 31.48
N VAL A 306 -17.37 43.28 32.14
CA VAL A 306 -16.97 41.86 32.27
C VAL A 306 -17.22 41.34 33.69
N GLU A 307 -17.83 40.17 33.80
CA GLU A 307 -18.17 39.46 35.05
C GLU A 307 -17.53 38.06 35.08
N ILE A 308 -17.42 37.46 36.27
CA ILE A 308 -16.95 36.08 36.42
C ILE A 308 -18.00 35.12 35.84
N GLY A 309 -17.55 34.18 35.00
CA GLY A 309 -18.41 33.26 34.25
C GLY A 309 -18.78 33.75 32.85
N ASP A 310 -18.41 34.97 32.45
CA ASP A 310 -18.56 35.43 31.06
C ASP A 310 -17.82 34.52 30.08
N GLU A 311 -18.48 34.18 28.97
CA GLU A 311 -17.84 33.52 27.84
C GLU A 311 -17.06 34.52 26.97
N VAL A 312 -15.88 34.10 26.54
CA VAL A 312 -14.94 34.86 25.71
C VAL A 312 -14.43 33.99 24.58
N LEU A 313 -14.01 34.61 23.48
CA LEU A 313 -13.44 33.93 22.32
C LEU A 313 -11.96 34.27 22.17
N PHE A 314 -11.16 33.25 21.84
CA PHE A 314 -9.77 33.41 21.43
C PHE A 314 -9.70 33.39 19.91
N LEU A 315 -9.13 34.46 19.34
CA LEU A 315 -8.87 34.59 17.93
C LEU A 315 -7.37 34.56 17.67
N ARG A 316 -6.95 34.00 16.55
CA ARG A 316 -5.57 34.00 16.05
C ARG A 316 -5.53 34.67 14.68
N ARG A 317 -4.46 35.40 14.38
CA ARG A 317 -4.24 35.99 13.05
C ARG A 317 -3.93 34.90 12.01
N GLY A 318 -4.50 35.02 10.82
CA GLY A 318 -4.27 34.13 9.67
C GLY A 318 -4.75 34.78 8.37
N THR A 319 -4.78 34.05 7.25
CA THR A 319 -5.27 34.58 5.96
C THR A 319 -6.54 33.88 5.49
N ALA A 320 -7.36 34.57 4.68
CA ALA A 320 -8.53 34.01 4.01
C ALA A 320 -8.72 34.63 2.61
N PRO A 321 -9.26 33.90 1.62
CA PRO A 321 -9.52 34.42 0.29
C PRO A 321 -10.75 35.36 0.26
N ASP A 322 -10.70 36.39 -0.57
CA ASP A 322 -11.86 37.22 -0.92
C ASP A 322 -12.70 36.61 -2.08
N ALA A 323 -13.77 37.30 -2.48
CA ALA A 323 -14.63 36.86 -3.59
C ALA A 323 -13.91 36.76 -4.95
N ALA A 324 -12.78 37.43 -5.13
CA ALA A 324 -11.92 37.34 -6.31
C ALA A 324 -10.80 36.30 -6.16
N GLY A 325 -10.66 35.65 -4.99
CA GLY A 325 -9.65 34.65 -4.68
C GLY A 325 -8.33 35.20 -4.15
N ALA A 326 -8.22 36.50 -3.88
CA ALA A 326 -7.01 37.09 -3.29
C ALA A 326 -6.99 36.87 -1.77
N MET A 327 -5.83 36.50 -1.22
CA MET A 327 -5.66 36.26 0.22
C MET A 327 -5.50 37.57 1.00
N HIS A 328 -6.21 37.69 2.13
CA HIS A 328 -6.13 38.83 3.07
C HIS A 328 -6.00 38.35 4.50
N ASP A 329 -5.30 39.11 5.35
CA ASP A 329 -5.24 38.85 6.79
C ASP A 329 -6.63 38.98 7.45
N LYS A 330 -6.94 38.05 8.37
CA LYS A 330 -8.17 37.93 9.15
C LYS A 330 -7.87 37.40 10.55
N TRP A 331 -8.74 37.74 11.50
CA TRP A 331 -8.82 37.07 12.79
C TRP A 331 -9.69 35.82 12.65
N TRP A 332 -9.15 34.65 13.01
CA TRP A 332 -9.78 33.32 13.01
C TRP A 332 -10.09 32.87 14.44
N VAL A 333 -11.30 32.41 14.74
CA VAL A 333 -11.62 31.89 16.10
C VAL A 333 -11.01 30.50 16.28
N VAL A 334 -10.24 30.30 17.34
CA VAL A 334 -9.48 29.05 17.60
C VAL A 334 -9.91 28.34 18.88
N ASP A 335 -10.46 29.07 19.86
CA ASP A 335 -10.95 28.52 21.13
C ASP A 335 -12.03 29.45 21.72
N ASN A 336 -12.81 28.92 22.68
CA ASN A 336 -13.57 29.72 23.61
C ASN A 336 -12.94 29.65 25.02
N GLY A 337 -13.48 30.42 25.94
CA GLY A 337 -13.04 30.43 27.33
C GLY A 337 -14.04 31.07 28.26
N PHE A 338 -13.74 30.98 29.55
CA PHE A 338 -14.52 31.63 30.60
C PHE A 338 -13.66 32.54 31.46
N VAL A 339 -14.22 33.67 31.86
CA VAL A 339 -13.57 34.61 32.78
C VAL A 339 -13.68 34.09 34.21
N GLY A 340 -12.53 33.92 34.86
CA GLY A 340 -12.41 33.67 36.29
C GLY A 340 -11.44 34.66 36.93
N THR A 341 -10.89 34.31 38.09
CA THR A 341 -9.82 35.08 38.75
C THR A 341 -8.51 34.29 38.81
N ASN A 342 -7.38 34.97 38.98
CA ASN A 342 -6.13 34.36 39.46
C ASN A 342 -6.03 34.44 41.00
N ALA A 343 -4.94 33.90 41.56
CA ALA A 343 -4.68 33.93 43.00
C ALA A 343 -4.56 35.35 43.60
N GLN A 344 -4.32 36.35 42.77
CA GLN A 344 -4.22 37.78 43.11
C GLN A 344 -5.55 38.53 42.95
N GLY A 345 -6.61 37.85 42.47
CA GLY A 345 -7.94 38.42 42.27
C GLY A 345 -8.15 39.21 40.97
N HIS A 346 -7.19 39.21 40.05
CA HIS A 346 -7.36 39.82 38.73
C HIS A 346 -8.24 38.94 37.83
N LEU A 347 -9.01 39.55 36.93
CA LEU A 347 -9.80 38.81 35.94
C LEU A 347 -8.88 38.15 34.91
N VAL A 348 -9.09 36.83 34.70
CA VAL A 348 -8.30 35.99 33.79
C VAL A 348 -9.23 35.10 32.99
N ALA A 349 -9.14 35.17 31.67
CA ALA A 349 -9.81 34.27 30.74
C ALA A 349 -9.03 32.96 30.61
N ARG A 350 -9.71 31.82 30.75
CA ARG A 350 -9.11 30.48 30.57
C ARG A 350 -9.78 29.73 29.43
N THR A 351 -8.98 29.10 28.56
CA THR A 351 -9.48 28.31 27.41
C THR A 351 -10.36 27.16 27.85
N ALA A 352 -11.43 26.85 27.10
CA ALA A 352 -12.50 25.95 27.55
C ALA A 352 -12.71 24.69 26.70
N SER A 353 -12.19 24.63 25.45
CA SER A 353 -12.29 23.50 24.51
C SER A 353 -12.47 22.10 25.13
N PRO A 354 -13.36 21.23 24.60
CA PRO A 354 -14.14 21.33 23.35
C PRO A 354 -15.38 22.26 23.41
N PRO A 355 -16.09 22.56 22.29
CA PRO A 355 -16.05 21.92 20.96
C PRO A 355 -15.02 22.47 19.98
N TYR A 356 -14.31 23.55 20.34
CA TYR A 356 -13.22 24.07 19.52
C TYR A 356 -12.03 23.10 19.49
N LYS A 357 -11.19 23.21 18.45
CA LYS A 357 -9.92 22.46 18.35
C LYS A 357 -8.86 22.95 19.32
N GLY A 358 -9.05 24.13 19.90
CA GLY A 358 -8.11 24.76 20.83
C GLY A 358 -6.91 25.40 20.15
N VAL A 359 -6.07 26.06 20.94
CA VAL A 359 -4.87 26.74 20.44
C VAL A 359 -3.74 25.75 20.26
N SER A 360 -3.29 25.50 19.03
CA SER A 360 -2.26 24.48 18.73
C SER A 360 -1.04 24.97 17.93
N ALA A 361 -0.88 26.27 17.68
CA ALA A 361 0.31 26.78 16.99
C ALA A 361 0.57 28.27 17.27
N SER A 362 1.83 28.68 17.09
CA SER A 362 2.37 30.01 17.32
C SER A 362 1.66 31.13 16.53
N GLY A 363 1.59 32.35 17.08
CA GLY A 363 1.10 33.52 16.36
C GLY A 363 0.65 34.69 17.25
N ASP A 364 0.03 35.68 16.61
CA ASP A 364 -0.67 36.78 17.29
C ASP A 364 -2.09 36.33 17.66
N LEU A 365 -2.48 36.49 18.92
CA LEU A 365 -3.82 36.17 19.41
C LEU A 365 -4.52 37.37 20.06
N LEU A 366 -5.84 37.37 19.95
CA LEU A 366 -6.76 38.38 20.46
C LEU A 366 -7.89 37.72 21.24
N LEU A 367 -8.11 38.14 22.48
CA LEU A 367 -9.21 37.76 23.35
C LEU A 367 -10.36 38.77 23.19
N VAL A 368 -11.59 38.29 23.00
CA VAL A 368 -12.77 39.16 22.87
C VAL A 368 -13.99 38.65 23.67
N LYS A 369 -14.90 39.56 24.03
CA LYS A 369 -16.24 39.27 24.54
C LYS A 369 -17.31 39.70 23.52
N THR A 370 -18.43 38.97 23.48
CA THR A 370 -19.62 39.32 22.68
C THR A 370 -20.54 40.28 23.46
N SER A 371 -21.19 41.22 22.76
CA SER A 371 -22.19 42.11 23.37
C SER A 371 -23.57 41.43 23.44
N THR A 372 -24.14 41.24 24.62
CA THR A 372 -25.41 40.49 24.81
C THR A 372 -26.46 41.23 25.66
N ASN A 373 -27.74 40.99 25.32
CA ASN A 373 -28.93 41.45 26.05
C ASN A 373 -29.83 40.22 26.34
N SER A 374 -30.36 40.12 27.55
CA SER A 374 -30.57 38.84 28.26
C SER A 374 -31.93 38.14 28.05
N GLN A 375 -32.65 38.32 26.91
CA GLN A 375 -34.11 38.04 26.91
C GLN A 375 -34.82 37.15 25.84
N THR A 376 -34.28 36.66 24.69
CA THR A 376 -35.18 36.16 23.59
C THR A 376 -34.83 34.97 22.64
N GLY A 377 -33.61 34.45 22.49
CA GLY A 377 -33.18 33.89 21.18
C GLY A 377 -32.96 32.38 20.94
N ALA A 378 -32.77 32.04 19.65
CA ALA A 378 -32.07 30.88 19.06
C ALA A 378 -31.76 31.12 17.55
N VAL A 379 -30.78 30.42 16.95
CA VAL A 379 -30.41 30.51 15.51
C VAL A 379 -30.35 29.11 14.88
N THR A 380 -30.82 28.94 13.65
CA THR A 380 -30.73 27.68 12.88
C THR A 380 -29.96 27.85 11.56
N ILE A 381 -29.22 26.83 11.16
CA ILE A 381 -28.47 26.75 9.89
C ILE A 381 -29.00 25.57 9.07
N LYS A 382 -29.15 25.74 7.74
CA LYS A 382 -29.57 24.66 6.83
C LYS A 382 -28.73 24.64 5.55
N GLY A 383 -28.06 23.51 5.29
CA GLY A 383 -27.28 23.23 4.08
C GLY A 383 -26.42 21.97 4.23
N ALA A 384 -26.01 21.37 3.12
CA ALA A 384 -25.06 20.24 3.08
C ALA A 384 -23.77 20.66 2.36
N GLY A 385 -22.63 20.06 2.70
CA GLY A 385 -21.32 20.43 2.11
C GLY A 385 -20.67 21.68 2.72
N LEU A 386 -21.08 22.06 3.92
CA LEU A 386 -20.43 23.12 4.70
C LEU A 386 -19.25 22.54 5.50
N ASP A 387 -18.10 23.18 5.36
CA ASP A 387 -17.32 23.50 6.55
C ASP A 387 -18.04 24.71 7.17
N VAL A 388 -18.71 24.54 8.33
CA VAL A 388 -19.70 25.52 8.89
C VAL A 388 -19.00 26.80 9.40
N PHE A 389 -17.70 26.90 9.13
CA PHE A 389 -16.68 27.50 9.95
C PHE A 389 -15.78 28.43 9.11
N ALA A 390 -16.37 29.02 8.09
CA ALA A 390 -15.71 29.97 7.23
C ALA A 390 -16.70 31.06 6.79
N LEU A 391 -17.45 31.60 7.75
CA LEU A 391 -18.30 32.76 7.54
C LEU A 391 -17.41 34.02 7.54
N THR A 392 -17.33 34.68 6.39
CA THR A 392 -16.65 35.97 6.25
C THR A 392 -17.65 37.09 6.53
N MET A 393 -17.46 37.73 7.68
CA MET A 393 -18.01 39.06 7.95
C MET A 393 -16.94 40.09 7.55
N ASN A 394 -17.35 41.31 7.20
CA ASN A 394 -16.46 42.30 6.55
C ASN A 394 -15.26 42.81 7.38
N SER A 395 -15.01 42.23 8.56
CA SER A 395 -13.78 42.39 9.36
C SER A 395 -13.38 41.13 10.16
N LEU A 396 -14.07 39.99 10.02
CA LEU A 396 -13.93 38.81 10.90
C LEU A 396 -14.14 37.51 10.11
N ALA A 397 -13.27 36.50 10.32
CA ALA A 397 -13.43 35.15 9.80
C ALA A 397 -13.71 34.19 10.97
N ILE A 398 -14.94 33.70 11.12
CA ILE A 398 -15.27 32.80 12.23
C ILE A 398 -15.17 31.35 11.78
N SER A 399 -14.13 30.67 12.28
CA SER A 399 -14.04 29.22 12.37
C SER A 399 -14.53 28.70 13.72
N THR A 400 -15.48 27.78 13.67
CA THR A 400 -15.63 26.76 14.70
C THR A 400 -14.99 25.46 14.16
N ALA A 401 -14.97 24.33 14.86
CA ALA A 401 -14.35 23.10 14.32
C ALA A 401 -14.71 21.85 15.16
N GLY A 402 -16.01 21.60 15.34
CA GLY A 402 -16.54 20.49 16.12
C GLY A 402 -18.06 20.57 16.27
N ASP A 403 -18.68 19.41 16.38
CA ASP A 403 -20.11 19.11 16.25
C ASP A 403 -21.11 20.10 16.87
N LEU A 404 -22.08 20.52 16.05
CA LEU A 404 -23.29 21.22 16.49
C LEU A 404 -24.57 20.45 16.09
N ALA A 405 -24.52 19.11 16.12
CA ALA A 405 -25.59 18.24 15.62
C ALA A 405 -26.02 17.09 16.56
N SER A 406 -25.60 17.05 17.82
CA SER A 406 -26.17 16.12 18.82
C SER A 406 -26.04 16.63 20.27
N GLY A 407 -27.19 16.96 20.90
CA GLY A 407 -27.35 16.81 22.34
C GLY A 407 -26.91 17.94 23.31
N GLY A 408 -27.77 18.95 23.47
CA GLY A 408 -28.13 19.40 24.83
C GLY A 408 -27.56 20.72 25.37
N LEU A 409 -28.25 21.82 25.08
CA LEU A 409 -28.29 22.98 25.99
C LEU A 409 -29.01 22.60 27.30
N ALA A 410 -28.26 22.37 28.38
CA ALA A 410 -28.71 22.53 29.77
C ALA A 410 -27.49 22.76 30.69
N GLY A 411 -27.47 23.72 31.60
CA GLY A 411 -28.59 24.54 32.10
C GLY A 411 -28.61 26.01 31.64
N ALA A 412 -29.77 26.41 31.13
CA ALA A 412 -30.41 27.73 31.28
C ALA A 412 -29.53 29.01 31.33
N GLY A 413 -29.46 29.76 30.21
CA GLY A 413 -29.17 31.20 30.30
C GLY A 413 -28.87 31.98 29.02
N ALA A 414 -28.20 31.39 28.01
CA ALA A 414 -27.49 32.17 26.99
C ALA A 414 -27.88 31.81 25.54
N ALA A 415 -28.80 32.57 24.91
CA ALA A 415 -29.26 32.23 23.53
C ALA A 415 -29.66 33.40 22.58
N THR A 416 -29.71 34.68 22.99
CA THR A 416 -29.79 35.83 22.04
C THR A 416 -28.64 36.80 22.20
N ASN A 417 -27.91 37.01 21.11
CA ASN A 417 -27.88 38.33 20.45
C ASN A 417 -27.45 38.24 18.97
N LEU A 418 -26.86 37.10 18.57
CA LEU A 418 -26.36 36.82 17.23
C LEU A 418 -27.39 37.10 16.11
N ILE A 419 -28.67 36.86 16.36
CA ILE A 419 -29.80 37.11 15.44
C ILE A 419 -29.82 38.55 14.92
N GLY A 420 -29.78 39.53 15.82
CA GLY A 420 -29.92 40.95 15.46
C GLY A 420 -28.72 41.47 14.66
N ILE A 421 -27.53 40.99 15.02
CA ILE A 421 -26.27 41.32 14.33
C ILE A 421 -26.27 40.72 12.91
N LEU A 422 -26.51 39.41 12.78
CA LEU A 422 -26.54 38.74 11.48
C LEU A 422 -27.65 39.28 10.55
N ALA A 423 -28.81 39.65 11.10
CA ALA A 423 -29.90 40.27 10.33
C ALA A 423 -29.58 41.70 9.84
N GLY A 424 -28.76 42.46 10.59
CA GLY A 424 -28.39 43.84 10.26
C GLY A 424 -27.27 43.99 9.21
N LEU A 425 -26.44 42.97 9.00
CA LEU A 425 -25.36 43.00 8.00
C LEU A 425 -25.91 43.04 6.56
N SER A 426 -25.30 43.84 5.69
CA SER A 426 -25.74 43.97 4.29
C SER A 426 -25.50 42.70 3.45
N GLU A 427 -24.39 42.01 3.68
CA GLU A 427 -24.08 40.71 3.08
C GLU A 427 -23.44 39.78 4.12
N ILE A 428 -23.66 38.47 3.96
CA ILE A 428 -22.92 37.40 4.65
C ILE A 428 -22.48 36.43 3.56
N GLN A 429 -21.21 36.05 3.58
CA GLN A 429 -20.65 35.08 2.65
C GLN A 429 -20.03 33.92 3.45
N ALA A 430 -20.13 32.70 2.93
CA ALA A 430 -19.53 31.49 3.49
C ALA A 430 -18.50 30.92 2.52
N ILE A 431 -17.44 30.29 3.01
CA ILE A 431 -16.54 29.48 2.17
C ILE A 431 -17.03 28.04 2.22
N SER A 432 -17.50 27.52 1.09
CA SER A 432 -17.79 26.11 0.88
C SER A 432 -16.53 25.41 0.34
N LEU A 433 -16.19 24.25 0.90
CA LEU A 433 -15.32 23.27 0.23
C LEU A 433 -16.21 22.23 -0.44
N GLU A 434 -16.26 22.23 -1.78
CA GLU A 434 -16.85 21.11 -2.49
C GLU A 434 -15.93 19.87 -2.45
N PHE A 435 -16.52 18.68 -2.61
CA PHE A 435 -15.77 17.43 -2.70
C PHE A 435 -14.86 17.48 -3.93
N GLY A 436 -13.56 17.68 -3.70
CA GLY A 436 -12.60 18.10 -4.72
C GLY A 436 -11.72 19.29 -4.32
N GLY A 437 -11.95 19.96 -3.19
CA GLY A 437 -11.01 20.96 -2.66
C GLY A 437 -11.04 22.33 -3.35
N VAL A 438 -12.06 22.59 -4.16
CA VAL A 438 -12.32 23.91 -4.76
C VAL A 438 -13.04 24.79 -3.74
N TYR A 439 -12.46 25.94 -3.43
CA TYR A 439 -13.07 26.94 -2.57
C TYR A 439 -14.15 27.74 -3.32
N GLN A 440 -15.35 27.80 -2.76
CA GLN A 440 -16.39 28.71 -3.25
C GLN A 440 -16.84 29.66 -2.14
N VAL A 441 -16.60 30.96 -2.34
CA VAL A 441 -17.25 32.01 -1.54
C VAL A 441 -18.70 32.16 -2.03
N VAL A 442 -19.67 31.71 -1.24
CA VAL A 442 -21.11 31.66 -1.57
C VAL A 442 -21.93 32.63 -0.71
N PRO A 443 -22.95 33.32 -1.26
CA PRO A 443 -23.81 34.21 -0.49
C PRO A 443 -24.78 33.44 0.40
N VAL A 444 -24.94 33.90 1.64
CA VAL A 444 -25.87 33.30 2.63
C VAL A 444 -27.17 34.09 2.63
N ALA A 445 -28.27 33.43 2.24
CA ALA A 445 -29.61 34.00 2.37
C ALA A 445 -30.09 33.94 3.83
N LYS A 446 -30.86 34.95 4.23
CA LYS A 446 -31.33 35.13 5.62
C LYS A 446 -32.86 35.13 5.63
N SER A 447 -33.47 34.30 6.48
CA SER A 447 -34.89 34.42 6.85
C SER A 447 -35.00 34.64 8.36
N LEU A 448 -35.94 35.49 8.78
CA LEU A 448 -36.23 35.74 10.19
C LEU A 448 -37.69 35.43 10.45
N ASP A 449 -37.97 34.23 10.95
CA ASP A 449 -39.33 33.72 11.16
C ASP A 449 -39.57 33.46 12.65
N LYS A 450 -40.65 34.03 13.20
CA LYS A 450 -41.09 33.85 14.61
C LYS A 450 -40.03 34.14 15.69
N GLY A 451 -38.98 34.89 15.37
CA GLY A 451 -37.88 35.22 16.29
C GLY A 451 -36.65 34.32 16.15
N GLU A 452 -36.64 33.39 15.19
CA GLU A 452 -35.52 32.51 14.87
C GLU A 452 -34.90 32.95 13.53
N LEU A 453 -33.57 33.11 13.48
CA LEU A 453 -32.86 33.42 12.24
C LEU A 453 -32.44 32.10 11.57
N THR A 454 -32.95 31.87 10.35
CA THR A 454 -32.49 30.79 9.48
C THR A 454 -31.48 31.32 8.48
N LEU A 455 -30.25 30.80 8.52
CA LEU A 455 -29.26 30.98 7.46
C LEU A 455 -29.38 29.85 6.44
N THR A 456 -29.59 30.21 5.18
CA THR A 456 -29.76 29.26 4.06
C THR A 456 -28.75 29.58 2.96
N ILE A 457 -27.89 28.63 2.62
CA ILE A 457 -27.06 28.73 1.42
C ILE A 457 -27.87 28.14 0.27
N GLY A 458 -27.99 28.89 -0.82
CA GLY A 458 -28.56 28.34 -2.05
C GLY A 458 -27.61 27.30 -2.62
N SER A 459 -27.96 26.01 -2.51
CA SER A 459 -27.25 24.96 -3.24
C SER A 459 -27.21 25.33 -4.71
N THR A 460 -26.02 25.35 -5.33
CA THR A 460 -25.89 25.07 -6.75
C THR A 460 -26.74 23.84 -7.05
N ALA A 461 -27.69 23.99 -7.98
CA ALA A 461 -28.96 23.28 -7.90
C ALA A 461 -28.81 21.76 -7.69
N ALA A 462 -29.63 21.20 -6.79
CA ALA A 462 -29.78 19.75 -6.54
C ALA A 462 -30.45 19.00 -7.73
N GLY A 463 -30.08 19.38 -8.95
CA GLY A 463 -30.42 18.76 -10.24
C GLY A 463 -29.20 18.17 -10.96
N SER A 464 -27.98 18.43 -10.49
CA SER A 464 -26.85 17.53 -10.68
C SER A 464 -26.37 17.04 -9.33
N ALA A 465 -26.82 15.86 -8.94
CA ALA A 465 -25.84 14.91 -8.43
C ALA A 465 -24.78 14.84 -9.53
N ALA A 466 -23.60 15.44 -9.29
CA ALA A 466 -22.45 15.13 -10.10
C ALA A 466 -22.27 13.63 -9.92
N THR A 467 -22.61 12.88 -10.95
CA THR A 467 -22.16 11.51 -11.11
C THR A 467 -20.65 11.50 -10.87
N SER A 468 -20.14 10.42 -10.29
CA SER A 468 -18.71 10.16 -10.17
C SER A 468 -18.12 10.03 -11.58
N ASP A 469 -17.94 11.17 -12.23
CA ASP A 469 -17.59 11.26 -13.64
C ASP A 469 -16.10 10.98 -13.75
N ALA A 470 -15.81 9.76 -14.18
CA ALA A 470 -14.49 9.28 -14.58
C ALA A 470 -13.78 10.20 -15.59
N ASN A 471 -14.51 11.13 -16.22
CA ASN A 471 -14.01 12.23 -17.03
C ASN A 471 -13.24 13.33 -16.25
N THR A 472 -12.91 13.15 -14.96
CA THR A 472 -12.10 14.13 -14.20
C THR A 472 -10.71 13.64 -13.81
N ALA A 473 -10.36 12.36 -13.97
CA ALA A 473 -9.02 11.84 -13.70
C ALA A 473 -7.99 12.37 -14.71
N PRO A 474 -6.72 12.61 -14.33
CA PRO A 474 -5.63 12.83 -15.29
C PRO A 474 -5.50 11.61 -16.22
N VAL A 475 -5.38 11.83 -17.53
CA VAL A 475 -5.29 10.73 -18.51
C VAL A 475 -3.90 10.68 -19.11
N ILE A 476 -3.20 9.55 -18.98
CA ILE A 476 -1.91 9.33 -19.65
C ILE A 476 -2.21 8.89 -21.09
N THR A 477 -2.02 9.78 -22.06
CA THR A 477 -2.37 9.54 -23.48
C THR A 477 -1.22 9.03 -24.33
N ALA A 478 0.02 9.20 -23.88
CA ALA A 478 1.19 8.59 -24.51
C ALA A 478 2.32 8.38 -23.50
N VAL A 479 3.08 7.31 -23.71
CA VAL A 479 4.31 7.00 -22.96
C VAL A 479 5.43 6.68 -23.95
N ARG A 480 6.65 7.17 -23.69
CA ARG A 480 7.82 6.98 -24.55
C ARG A 480 9.12 6.98 -23.75
N MET A 481 9.99 6.00 -24.01
CA MET A 481 11.39 6.10 -23.57
C MET A 481 12.17 7.10 -24.43
N LEU A 482 12.83 8.06 -23.79
CA LEU A 482 13.74 9.01 -24.42
C LEU A 482 15.15 8.42 -24.56
N ALA A 483 15.93 8.96 -25.50
CA ALA A 483 17.35 8.62 -25.65
C ALA A 483 18.21 8.95 -24.41
N SER A 484 17.71 9.81 -23.52
CA SER A 484 18.30 10.13 -22.21
C SER A 484 18.09 9.05 -21.14
N GLY A 485 17.29 8.00 -21.42
CA GLY A 485 16.89 7.00 -20.44
C GLY A 485 15.72 7.43 -19.53
N LYS A 486 15.15 8.62 -19.74
CA LYS A 486 13.93 9.07 -19.07
C LYS A 486 12.67 8.52 -19.74
N LEU A 487 11.61 8.35 -18.96
CA LEU A 487 10.27 8.05 -19.44
C LEU A 487 9.49 9.36 -19.63
N GLN A 488 9.17 9.68 -20.88
CA GLN A 488 8.34 10.82 -21.22
C GLN A 488 6.87 10.40 -21.25
N LEU A 489 6.06 11.11 -20.48
CA LEU A 489 4.61 10.97 -20.40
C LEU A 489 3.95 12.16 -21.08
N THR A 490 2.91 11.91 -21.85
CA THR A 490 1.95 12.95 -22.25
C THR A 490 0.66 12.75 -21.48
N LEU A 491 0.22 13.78 -20.79
CA LEU A 491 -0.99 13.75 -19.96
C LEU A 491 -2.00 14.79 -20.42
N GLU A 492 -3.28 14.46 -20.27
CA GLU A 492 -4.44 15.32 -20.52
C GLU A 492 -5.35 15.36 -19.28
N ASN A 493 -6.36 16.24 -19.32
CA ASN A 493 -7.35 16.42 -18.24
C ASN A 493 -6.73 16.94 -16.92
N LEU A 494 -5.82 17.90 -17.03
CA LEU A 494 -4.94 18.33 -15.94
C LEU A 494 -5.51 19.43 -15.04
N GLN A 495 -6.51 20.17 -15.50
CA GLN A 495 -7.16 21.21 -14.70
C GLN A 495 -8.34 20.60 -13.90
N PRO A 496 -8.62 21.09 -12.69
CA PRO A 496 -9.91 20.86 -12.05
C PRO A 496 -11.02 21.62 -12.80
N VAL A 497 -12.27 21.18 -12.64
CA VAL A 497 -13.44 21.88 -13.19
C VAL A 497 -13.57 23.26 -12.53
N THR A 498 -13.36 24.33 -13.31
CA THR A 498 -13.41 25.71 -12.81
C THR A 498 -14.77 26.34 -13.12
N LEU A 499 -15.42 26.94 -12.11
CA LEU A 499 -16.66 27.69 -12.34
C LEU A 499 -16.42 28.98 -13.15
N PRO A 500 -17.35 29.40 -14.02
CA PRO A 500 -17.20 30.61 -14.82
C PRO A 500 -16.96 31.87 -13.96
N GLY A 501 -15.89 32.61 -14.29
CA GLY A 501 -15.56 33.88 -13.62
C GLY A 501 -14.71 33.76 -12.34
N ARG A 502 -14.24 32.56 -11.97
CA ARG A 502 -13.29 32.34 -10.87
C ARG A 502 -11.85 32.15 -11.38
N PRO A 503 -10.81 32.53 -10.60
CA PRO A 503 -9.43 32.20 -10.94
C PRO A 503 -9.19 30.68 -10.86
N ALA A 504 -8.28 30.17 -11.68
CA ALA A 504 -7.84 28.78 -11.60
C ALA A 504 -7.01 28.53 -10.33
N GLN A 505 -7.30 27.45 -9.62
CA GLN A 505 -6.57 27.04 -8.42
C GLN A 505 -5.21 26.42 -8.82
N ALA A 506 -4.20 26.57 -7.96
CA ALA A 506 -2.90 25.94 -8.20
C ALA A 506 -3.03 24.41 -8.17
N ALA A 507 -2.68 23.77 -9.28
CA ALA A 507 -2.75 22.32 -9.47
C ALA A 507 -1.35 21.76 -9.72
N ALA A 508 -1.13 20.53 -9.27
CA ALA A 508 0.11 19.81 -9.46
C ALA A 508 -0.15 18.30 -9.65
N LEU A 509 0.86 17.57 -10.11
CA LEU A 509 0.78 16.12 -10.32
C LEU A 509 1.78 15.40 -9.42
N ARG A 510 1.36 14.27 -8.85
CA ARG A 510 2.21 13.33 -8.09
C ARG A 510 2.20 11.98 -8.79
N PHE A 511 3.35 11.33 -8.86
CA PHE A 511 3.56 10.12 -9.67
C PHE A 511 4.22 9.00 -8.86
N TRP A 512 3.76 7.77 -9.06
CA TRP A 512 4.31 6.57 -8.42
C TRP A 512 4.53 5.44 -9.44
N LEU A 513 5.53 4.62 -9.17
CA LEU A 513 5.68 3.29 -9.75
C LEU A 513 5.42 2.25 -8.66
N SER A 514 4.62 1.22 -9.00
CA SER A 514 4.36 0.05 -8.16
C SER A 514 3.98 -1.16 -9.04
N PRO A 515 4.27 -2.40 -8.62
CA PRO A 515 3.80 -3.61 -9.33
C PRO A 515 2.29 -3.83 -9.16
N GLU A 516 1.72 -3.29 -8.08
CA GLU A 516 0.32 -3.41 -7.69
C GLU A 516 -0.40 -2.04 -7.70
N GLU A 517 -1.72 -2.05 -7.61
CA GLU A 517 -2.53 -0.84 -7.55
C GLU A 517 -2.41 -0.15 -6.17
N LEU A 518 -2.25 1.17 -6.17
CA LEU A 518 -2.06 1.97 -4.95
C LEU A 518 -3.38 2.63 -4.54
N LYS A 519 -3.68 2.61 -3.24
CA LYS A 519 -4.76 3.42 -2.67
C LYS A 519 -4.21 4.79 -2.32
N ILE A 520 -4.85 5.84 -2.81
CA ILE A 520 -4.47 7.23 -2.52
C ILE A 520 -5.46 7.80 -1.50
N ASP A 521 -4.95 8.40 -0.42
CA ASP A 521 -5.78 9.07 0.59
C ASP A 521 -6.12 10.52 0.19
N HIS A 522 -6.91 11.21 1.03
CA HIS A 522 -7.30 12.60 0.77
C HIS A 522 -6.13 13.61 0.83
N LEU A 523 -5.02 13.26 1.49
CA LEU A 523 -3.77 14.03 1.52
C LEU A 523 -2.87 13.74 0.29
N GLY A 524 -3.31 12.83 -0.58
CA GLY A 524 -2.55 12.36 -1.73
C GLY A 524 -1.37 11.47 -1.36
N LYS A 525 -1.38 10.80 -0.21
CA LYS A 525 -0.42 9.76 0.14
C LYS A 525 -0.85 8.42 -0.47
N ALA A 526 0.08 7.72 -1.10
CA ALA A 526 -0.14 6.36 -1.59
C ALA A 526 0.12 5.30 -0.50
N ALA A 527 -0.67 4.23 -0.52
CA ALA A 527 -0.44 3.04 0.28
C ALA A 527 -0.90 1.75 -0.41
N SER A 528 -0.27 0.64 -0.02
CA SER A 528 -0.58 -0.74 -0.40
C SER A 528 -0.49 -1.65 0.83
N ALA A 529 -0.63 -2.97 0.66
CA ALA A 529 -0.40 -3.92 1.74
C ALA A 529 1.10 -4.09 2.10
N ARG A 530 2.03 -3.60 1.27
CA ARG A 530 3.49 -3.80 1.42
C ARG A 530 4.30 -2.52 1.65
N TRP A 531 3.75 -1.35 1.31
CA TRP A 531 4.46 -0.07 1.27
C TRP A 531 3.51 1.13 1.36
N SER A 532 3.95 2.22 2.00
CA SER A 532 3.28 3.53 2.04
C SER A 532 4.22 4.68 1.68
N ASP A 533 3.66 5.84 1.30
CA ASP A 533 4.40 7.07 0.96
C ASP A 533 5.26 7.63 2.13
N ASP A 534 4.99 7.19 3.37
CA ASP A 534 5.78 7.54 4.56
C ASP A 534 6.99 6.60 4.77
N ASP A 535 7.06 5.48 4.04
CA ASP A 535 8.18 4.56 4.03
C ASP A 535 9.27 4.97 3.01
N GLN A 536 10.50 4.48 3.21
CA GLN A 536 11.52 4.54 2.15
C GLN A 536 11.10 3.65 0.96
N SER A 537 11.62 3.94 -0.23
CA SER A 537 11.31 3.17 -1.45
C SER A 537 11.60 1.68 -1.27
N LEU A 538 10.59 0.83 -1.41
CA LEU A 538 10.74 -0.62 -1.30
C LEU A 538 11.24 -1.20 -2.63
N ARG A 539 12.24 -2.09 -2.56
CA ARG A 539 12.75 -2.87 -3.70
C ARG A 539 12.72 -4.35 -3.38
N ASP A 540 12.30 -5.13 -4.36
CA ASP A 540 12.19 -6.58 -4.22
C ASP A 540 12.44 -7.26 -5.59
N GLY A 541 13.69 -7.70 -5.80
CA GLY A 541 14.14 -8.22 -7.09
C GLY A 541 14.03 -7.15 -8.20
N LEU A 542 13.15 -7.38 -9.17
CA LEU A 542 12.84 -6.44 -10.26
C LEU A 542 11.69 -5.48 -9.94
N ARG A 543 11.12 -5.53 -8.73
CA ARG A 543 9.98 -4.73 -8.27
C ARG A 543 10.42 -3.50 -7.50
N LEU A 544 9.68 -2.41 -7.64
CA LEU A 544 9.92 -1.12 -7.02
C LEU A 544 8.58 -0.48 -6.62
N TRP A 545 8.47 -0.06 -5.36
CA TRP A 545 7.45 0.87 -4.89
C TRP A 545 8.13 2.19 -4.57
N GLN A 546 7.80 3.23 -5.34
CA GLN A 546 8.44 4.54 -5.19
C GLN A 546 7.57 5.67 -5.76
N LYS A 547 7.46 6.78 -5.00
CA LYS A 547 7.08 8.09 -5.53
C LYS A 547 8.21 8.64 -6.40
N VAL A 548 7.96 8.77 -7.71
CA VAL A 548 8.99 9.07 -8.74
C VAL A 548 9.00 10.55 -9.18
N ALA A 549 7.92 11.28 -8.95
CA ALA A 549 7.86 12.73 -9.07
C ALA A 549 6.77 13.27 -8.13
N ASP A 550 6.96 14.47 -7.57
CA ASP A 550 6.10 15.04 -6.54
C ASP A 550 5.84 16.53 -6.81
N LEU A 551 4.58 16.94 -6.73
CA LEU A 551 4.08 18.30 -6.98
C LEU A 551 4.60 18.94 -8.28
N GLU A 552 4.61 18.18 -9.38
CA GLU A 552 4.91 18.69 -10.73
C GLU A 552 3.85 19.72 -11.13
N ALA A 553 4.23 21.00 -11.17
CA ALA A 553 3.28 22.11 -11.28
C ALA A 553 2.58 22.17 -12.64
N VAL A 554 1.25 22.28 -12.62
CA VAL A 554 0.41 22.47 -13.81
C VAL A 554 0.04 23.95 -13.93
N ALA A 555 0.48 24.61 -15.00
CA ALA A 555 0.15 26.02 -15.22
C ALA A 555 -1.37 26.21 -15.48
N PRO A 556 -1.99 27.30 -14.98
CA PRO A 556 -3.40 27.61 -15.21
C PRO A 556 -3.82 27.52 -16.69
N GLY A 557 -4.91 26.80 -16.96
CA GLY A 557 -5.44 26.62 -18.31
C GLY A 557 -4.68 25.63 -19.20
N THR A 558 -3.68 24.91 -18.66
CA THR A 558 -3.00 23.81 -19.36
C THR A 558 -3.89 22.57 -19.39
N ASP A 559 -4.42 22.23 -20.55
CA ASP A 559 -5.20 21.01 -20.78
C ASP A 559 -4.33 19.76 -20.95
N ARG A 560 -3.15 19.94 -21.58
CA ARG A 560 -2.19 18.89 -21.93
C ARG A 560 -0.75 19.27 -21.55
N MET A 561 -0.01 18.34 -20.93
CA MET A 561 1.37 18.54 -20.48
C MET A 561 2.25 17.33 -20.81
N THR A 562 3.55 17.55 -20.90
CA THR A 562 4.56 16.49 -21.01
C THR A 562 5.44 16.49 -19.76
N VAL A 563 5.68 15.30 -19.17
CA VAL A 563 6.51 15.11 -17.96
C VAL A 563 7.60 14.07 -18.23
N ASP A 564 8.83 14.38 -17.86
CA ASP A 564 10.04 13.55 -18.11
C ASP A 564 10.53 12.89 -16.80
N ILE A 565 9.98 11.71 -16.49
CA ILE A 565 10.29 10.95 -15.27
C ILE A 565 11.67 10.27 -15.38
N ALA A 566 12.47 10.40 -14.33
CA ALA A 566 13.72 9.65 -14.21
C ALA A 566 13.41 8.18 -13.84
N ILE A 567 13.82 7.25 -14.69
CA ILE A 567 13.67 5.81 -14.45
C ILE A 567 14.88 5.32 -13.64
N PRO A 568 14.68 4.75 -12.44
CA PRO A 568 15.76 4.14 -11.68
C PRO A 568 16.45 2.98 -12.42
N GLN A 569 17.62 2.55 -11.94
CA GLN A 569 18.28 1.36 -12.49
C GLN A 569 17.80 0.07 -11.80
N GLN A 570 18.14 -1.07 -12.40
CA GLN A 570 18.01 -2.41 -11.83
C GLN A 570 16.56 -2.81 -11.47
N PHE A 571 15.62 -2.57 -12.38
CA PHE A 571 14.23 -3.03 -12.26
C PHE A 571 13.62 -3.21 -13.67
N ALA A 572 12.49 -3.91 -13.79
CA ALA A 572 11.80 -4.11 -15.08
C ALA A 572 10.53 -3.26 -15.15
N LEU A 573 10.50 -2.25 -16.02
CA LEU A 573 9.43 -1.25 -16.04
C LEU A 573 8.10 -1.87 -16.52
N GLY A 574 8.13 -2.87 -17.42
CA GLY A 574 6.92 -3.60 -17.83
C GLY A 574 6.22 -4.38 -16.70
N LEU A 575 6.87 -4.58 -15.55
CA LEU A 575 6.23 -5.19 -14.36
C LEU A 575 5.44 -4.18 -13.50
N HIS A 576 5.37 -2.90 -13.88
CA HIS A 576 4.83 -1.83 -13.05
C HIS A 576 3.60 -1.16 -13.67
N THR A 577 2.70 -0.74 -12.80
CA THR A 577 1.71 0.30 -13.09
C THR A 577 2.32 1.64 -12.71
N LEU A 578 2.27 2.60 -13.62
CA LEU A 578 2.56 4.00 -13.36
C LEU A 578 1.25 4.70 -13.00
N THR A 579 1.19 5.29 -11.81
CA THR A 579 0.01 5.97 -11.27
C THR A 579 0.27 7.46 -11.14
N VAL A 580 -0.72 8.29 -11.47
CA VAL A 580 -0.69 9.75 -11.34
C VAL A 580 -1.93 10.25 -10.58
N GLN A 581 -1.72 11.13 -9.60
CA GLN A 581 -2.78 11.85 -8.89
C GLN A 581 -2.69 13.34 -9.19
N ARG A 582 -3.83 13.98 -9.44
CA ARG A 582 -3.93 15.45 -9.41
C ARG A 582 -4.06 15.93 -7.96
N MET A 583 -3.20 16.86 -7.60
CA MET A 583 -3.15 17.54 -6.32
C MET A 583 -3.61 18.99 -6.50
N LEU A 584 -4.40 19.51 -5.56
CA LEU A 584 -4.78 20.94 -5.51
C LEU A 584 -4.26 21.58 -4.22
N GLN A 585 -3.74 22.80 -4.34
CA GLN A 585 -3.31 23.60 -3.21
C GLN A 585 -4.53 24.23 -2.53
N THR A 586 -4.61 24.07 -1.21
CA THR A 586 -5.72 24.53 -0.39
C THR A 586 -5.19 25.18 0.89
N VAL A 587 -5.95 26.07 1.54
CA VAL A 587 -5.58 26.61 2.86
C VAL A 587 -5.59 25.47 3.89
N ASP A 588 -4.67 25.51 4.85
CA ASP A 588 -4.68 24.58 5.97
C ASP A 588 -5.63 25.10 7.07
N PRO A 589 -6.71 24.37 7.44
CA PRO A 589 -7.63 24.79 8.47
C PRO A 589 -7.05 24.71 9.90
N THR A 590 -5.92 24.00 10.08
CA THR A 590 -5.24 23.86 11.38
C THR A 590 -4.15 24.91 11.59
N VAL A 591 -3.60 25.46 10.50
CA VAL A 591 -2.57 26.50 10.53
C VAL A 591 -3.01 27.68 9.64
N PRO A 592 -3.73 28.66 10.21
CA PRO A 592 -4.20 29.84 9.47
C PRO A 592 -3.04 30.59 8.83
N GLY A 593 -3.13 30.81 7.51
CA GLY A 593 -2.04 31.40 6.70
C GLY A 593 -1.24 30.38 5.89
N SER A 594 -1.21 29.10 6.29
CA SER A 594 -0.51 28.04 5.58
C SER A 594 -1.38 27.41 4.48
N THR A 595 -0.72 26.72 3.54
CA THR A 595 -1.38 25.90 2.52
C THR A 595 -0.94 24.45 2.59
N ARG A 596 -1.86 23.53 2.39
CA ARG A 596 -1.62 22.09 2.20
C ARG A 596 -2.02 21.66 0.79
N TRP A 597 -1.61 20.47 0.36
CA TRP A 597 -2.01 19.87 -0.90
C TRP A 597 -2.94 18.68 -0.62
N LEU A 598 -4.08 18.61 -1.32
CA LEU A 598 -5.03 17.50 -1.22
C LEU A 598 -5.22 16.81 -2.57
N ALA A 599 -5.54 15.52 -2.53
CA ALA A 599 -5.93 14.76 -3.72
C ALA A 599 -7.25 15.28 -4.30
N ASN A 600 -7.33 15.38 -5.63
CA ASN A 600 -8.51 15.84 -6.34
C ASN A 600 -8.87 14.89 -7.50
N GLY A 601 -10.01 14.21 -7.37
CA GLY A 601 -10.50 13.24 -8.34
C GLY A 601 -9.74 11.91 -8.33
N GLU A 602 -10.21 10.98 -9.15
CA GLU A 602 -9.60 9.65 -9.33
C GLU A 602 -8.18 9.72 -9.91
N THR A 603 -7.40 8.66 -9.68
CA THR A 603 -6.07 8.52 -10.28
C THR A 603 -6.13 8.23 -11.78
N GLY A 604 -5.13 8.70 -12.50
CA GLY A 604 -4.77 8.15 -13.80
C GLY A 604 -3.77 7.01 -13.63
N SER A 605 -3.87 5.95 -14.43
CA SER A 605 -2.88 4.88 -14.42
C SER A 605 -2.61 4.31 -15.81
N VAL A 606 -1.41 3.76 -16.00
CA VAL A 606 -1.02 3.05 -17.22
C VAL A 606 -0.06 1.91 -16.90
N ARG A 607 -0.22 0.78 -17.58
CA ARG A 607 0.77 -0.31 -17.60
C ARG A 607 1.57 -0.25 -18.89
N LEU A 608 2.84 -0.61 -18.79
CA LEU A 608 3.73 -0.67 -19.95
C LEU A 608 3.82 -2.11 -20.45
N GLU A 609 3.05 -2.39 -21.49
CA GLU A 609 3.05 -3.70 -22.14
C GLU A 609 4.40 -3.99 -22.81
N GLY A 610 4.81 -5.26 -22.78
CA GLY A 610 6.01 -5.70 -23.50
C GLY A 610 5.82 -5.54 -25.01
N GLU A 611 6.81 -4.98 -25.72
CA GLU A 611 6.70 -4.88 -27.18
C GLU A 611 6.72 -6.29 -27.82
N ALA A 612 6.10 -6.44 -28.99
CA ALA A 612 6.14 -7.66 -29.80
C ALA A 612 6.94 -7.44 -31.10
N ASP A 613 6.88 -8.40 -32.04
CA ASP A 613 7.43 -8.28 -33.40
C ASP A 613 8.91 -7.87 -33.43
N PHE A 614 9.73 -8.57 -32.65
CA PHE A 614 11.19 -8.44 -32.67
C PHE A 614 11.88 -9.81 -32.61
N SER A 615 13.11 -9.85 -33.11
CA SER A 615 14.00 -11.02 -33.02
C SER A 615 15.24 -10.66 -32.20
N VAL A 616 15.79 -11.64 -31.48
CA VAL A 616 16.93 -11.44 -30.60
C VAL A 616 18.10 -12.27 -31.11
N VAL A 617 19.27 -11.65 -31.24
CA VAL A 617 20.52 -12.32 -31.61
C VAL A 617 21.56 -12.04 -30.53
N THR A 618 22.16 -13.11 -30.03
CA THR A 618 23.25 -13.05 -29.04
C THR A 618 24.61 -13.07 -29.75
N GLN A 619 25.48 -12.13 -29.37
CA GLN A 619 26.90 -12.15 -29.72
C GLN A 619 27.76 -12.44 -28.49
N ALA A 620 29.09 -12.43 -28.63
CA ALA A 620 30.03 -12.78 -27.56
C ALA A 620 29.98 -11.86 -26.32
N ASN A 621 29.42 -10.65 -26.40
CA ASN A 621 29.36 -9.67 -25.31
C ASN A 621 28.14 -8.71 -25.38
N MET A 622 27.22 -8.92 -26.31
CA MET A 622 26.05 -8.07 -26.51
C MET A 622 24.85 -8.87 -27.01
N ILE A 623 23.66 -8.33 -26.76
CA ILE A 623 22.38 -8.79 -27.26
C ILE A 623 21.90 -7.74 -28.26
N GLN A 624 21.63 -8.15 -29.50
CA GLN A 624 21.08 -7.30 -30.54
C GLN A 624 19.60 -7.61 -30.74
N ILE A 625 18.78 -6.57 -30.77
CA ILE A 625 17.35 -6.66 -31.01
C ILE A 625 17.07 -6.15 -32.43
N PHE A 626 16.43 -6.99 -33.23
CA PHE A 626 16.08 -6.74 -34.61
C PHE A 626 14.57 -6.55 -34.78
N ARG A 627 14.16 -5.57 -35.58
CA ARG A 627 12.78 -5.45 -36.08
C ARG A 627 12.85 -5.21 -37.59
N ASN A 628 12.06 -5.96 -38.36
CA ASN A 628 12.05 -5.91 -39.84
C ASN A 628 13.47 -6.02 -40.47
N GLY A 629 14.35 -6.84 -39.88
CA GLY A 629 15.73 -7.04 -40.35
C GLY A 629 16.72 -5.92 -40.02
N GLN A 630 16.31 -4.87 -39.29
CA GLN A 630 17.20 -3.80 -38.82
C GLN A 630 17.44 -3.88 -37.31
N ILE A 631 18.65 -3.58 -36.87
CA ILE A 631 18.99 -3.47 -35.44
C ILE A 631 18.30 -2.23 -34.87
N VAL A 632 17.43 -2.42 -33.89
CA VAL A 632 16.74 -1.34 -33.14
C VAL A 632 17.36 -1.09 -31.76
N LYS A 633 18.07 -2.08 -31.20
CA LYS A 633 18.78 -1.96 -29.92
C LYS A 633 20.02 -2.84 -29.89
N GLU A 634 21.07 -2.35 -29.25
CA GLU A 634 22.20 -3.14 -28.78
C GLU A 634 22.26 -3.02 -27.25
N ILE A 635 22.33 -4.14 -26.55
CA ILE A 635 22.35 -4.21 -25.09
C ILE A 635 23.65 -4.92 -24.67
N PRO A 636 24.56 -4.26 -23.94
CA PRO A 636 25.77 -4.91 -23.44
C PRO A 636 25.40 -5.97 -22.39
N CYS A 637 26.04 -7.14 -22.46
CA CYS A 637 25.91 -8.13 -21.39
C CYS A 637 26.72 -7.65 -20.18
N LEU A 638 26.13 -7.69 -18.98
CA LEU A 638 26.81 -7.38 -17.72
C LEU A 638 26.66 -8.57 -16.75
N TYR A 639 27.73 -8.93 -16.04
CA TYR A 639 27.68 -9.92 -14.97
C TYR A 639 26.79 -9.40 -13.83
N ALA A 640 26.35 -10.26 -12.91
CA ALA A 640 25.58 -9.85 -11.73
C ALA A 640 26.26 -8.75 -10.87
N ASN A 641 27.58 -8.57 -10.99
CA ASN A 641 28.36 -7.51 -10.33
C ASN A 641 28.53 -6.21 -11.15
N GLY A 642 27.82 -6.08 -12.29
CA GLY A 642 27.84 -4.89 -13.15
C GLY A 642 29.03 -4.77 -14.12
N ASN A 643 30.02 -5.66 -14.06
CA ASN A 643 31.14 -5.65 -15.01
C ASN A 643 30.72 -6.23 -16.38
N PRO A 644 31.36 -5.84 -17.50
CA PRO A 644 31.09 -6.41 -18.82
C PRO A 644 31.18 -7.94 -18.84
N ALA A 645 30.08 -8.60 -19.17
CA ALA A 645 29.99 -10.05 -19.32
C ALA A 645 30.32 -10.49 -20.74
N GLY A 646 30.96 -11.66 -20.82
CA GLY A 646 30.92 -12.46 -22.04
C GLY A 646 29.67 -13.35 -22.04
N ILE A 647 29.13 -13.61 -23.22
CA ILE A 647 28.37 -14.82 -23.51
C ILE A 647 29.40 -15.89 -23.89
N SER A 648 29.51 -16.94 -23.09
CA SER A 648 30.44 -18.04 -23.34
C SER A 648 29.87 -19.38 -22.87
N GLY A 649 30.61 -20.45 -23.13
CA GLY A 649 30.13 -21.81 -22.98
C GLY A 649 29.23 -22.24 -24.15
N SER A 650 28.97 -23.55 -24.21
CA SER A 650 28.14 -24.11 -25.28
C SER A 650 26.67 -24.10 -24.87
N LYS A 651 25.78 -23.69 -25.78
CA LYS A 651 24.35 -23.55 -25.54
C LYS A 651 23.56 -24.12 -26.71
N THR A 652 22.47 -24.81 -26.43
CA THR A 652 21.48 -25.23 -27.42
C THR A 652 20.39 -24.18 -27.51
N ASP A 653 19.72 -23.91 -26.39
CA ASP A 653 18.65 -22.91 -26.22
C ASP A 653 19.00 -21.81 -25.22
N GLN A 654 19.64 -20.76 -25.73
CA GLN A 654 20.15 -19.66 -24.91
C GLN A 654 19.08 -18.68 -24.44
N ILE A 655 17.93 -18.61 -25.11
CA ILE A 655 16.96 -17.50 -25.00
C ILE A 655 15.58 -18.07 -24.69
N ALA A 656 14.91 -17.52 -23.67
CA ALA A 656 13.52 -17.84 -23.35
C ALA A 656 12.74 -16.56 -22.99
N PHE A 657 11.44 -16.53 -23.31
CA PHE A 657 10.54 -15.41 -23.01
C PHE A 657 9.57 -15.81 -21.91
N SER A 658 9.18 -14.87 -21.04
CA SER A 658 7.98 -15.02 -20.22
C SER A 658 6.74 -15.19 -21.11
N LEU A 659 5.71 -15.89 -20.63
CA LEU A 659 4.52 -16.19 -21.46
C LEU A 659 3.69 -14.94 -21.81
N ASP A 660 3.80 -13.89 -21.00
CA ASP A 660 3.22 -12.56 -21.24
C ASP A 660 4.13 -11.65 -22.08
N ASN A 661 5.31 -12.14 -22.49
CA ASN A 661 6.31 -11.42 -23.26
C ASN A 661 6.83 -10.12 -22.62
N ARG A 662 6.68 -9.91 -21.30
CA ARG A 662 7.23 -8.74 -20.57
C ARG A 662 8.71 -8.87 -20.20
N LEU A 663 9.18 -10.11 -20.01
CA LEU A 663 10.56 -10.43 -19.64
C LEU A 663 11.19 -11.38 -20.65
N LEU A 664 12.45 -11.11 -20.97
CA LEU A 664 13.30 -11.92 -21.83
C LEU A 664 14.52 -12.39 -21.03
N PHE A 665 14.73 -13.71 -20.99
CA PHE A 665 15.83 -14.36 -20.28
C PHE A 665 16.89 -14.84 -21.28
N VAL A 666 18.15 -14.45 -21.05
CA VAL A 666 19.29 -14.82 -21.90
C VAL A 666 20.41 -15.42 -21.04
N ALA A 667 20.77 -16.68 -21.28
CA ALA A 667 21.87 -17.33 -20.59
C ALA A 667 23.22 -16.70 -20.95
N GLY A 668 23.93 -16.18 -19.95
CA GLY A 668 25.27 -15.59 -20.05
C GLY A 668 26.39 -16.62 -19.97
N ALA A 669 27.62 -16.18 -19.66
CA ALA A 669 28.69 -17.09 -19.26
C ALA A 669 28.43 -17.72 -17.88
N TYR A 670 28.94 -18.93 -17.66
CA TYR A 670 28.74 -19.67 -16.41
C TYR A 670 27.23 -19.81 -16.07
N GLY A 671 26.86 -19.58 -14.82
CA GLY A 671 25.47 -19.67 -14.35
C GLY A 671 24.67 -18.36 -14.47
N ASP A 672 25.19 -17.33 -15.14
CA ASP A 672 24.51 -16.04 -15.20
C ASP A 672 23.33 -16.07 -16.20
N ILE A 673 22.25 -15.38 -15.84
CA ILE A 673 21.05 -15.16 -16.65
C ILE A 673 20.78 -13.66 -16.67
N HIS A 674 20.81 -13.07 -17.86
CA HIS A 674 20.45 -11.69 -18.12
C HIS A 674 18.95 -11.58 -18.30
N VAL A 675 18.30 -10.63 -17.61
CA VAL A 675 16.87 -10.34 -17.74
C VAL A 675 16.70 -9.00 -18.43
N ILE A 676 15.99 -9.01 -19.55
CA ILE A 676 15.73 -7.86 -20.40
C ILE A 676 14.24 -7.52 -20.27
N ASP A 677 13.95 -6.27 -19.97
CA ASP A 677 12.60 -5.70 -20.00
C ASP A 677 12.23 -5.38 -21.44
N THR A 678 11.20 -6.04 -21.96
CA THR A 678 10.76 -5.92 -23.36
C THR A 678 9.95 -4.66 -23.63
N ALA A 679 9.41 -4.01 -22.59
CA ALA A 679 8.69 -2.74 -22.72
C ALA A 679 9.64 -1.55 -22.94
N THR A 680 10.89 -1.64 -22.46
CA THR A 680 11.92 -0.59 -22.61
C THR A 680 13.08 -0.99 -23.53
N MET A 681 13.19 -2.28 -23.86
CA MET A 681 14.36 -2.88 -24.52
C MET A 681 15.66 -2.54 -23.78
N THR A 682 15.70 -2.81 -22.47
CA THR A 682 16.87 -2.58 -21.61
C THR A 682 17.17 -3.77 -20.71
N LEU A 683 18.44 -3.90 -20.30
CA LEU A 683 18.85 -4.89 -19.31
C LEU A 683 18.28 -4.48 -17.94
N ALA A 684 17.26 -5.20 -17.48
CA ALA A 684 16.62 -4.97 -16.20
C ALA A 684 17.51 -5.46 -15.05
N THR A 685 18.09 -6.65 -15.15
CA THR A 685 19.11 -7.15 -14.21
C THR A 685 19.90 -8.33 -14.78
N SER A 686 20.90 -8.79 -14.02
CA SER A 686 21.54 -10.10 -14.21
C SER A 686 21.57 -10.83 -12.86
N PHE A 687 21.11 -12.08 -12.82
CA PHE A 687 21.23 -12.94 -11.65
C PHE A 687 22.01 -14.22 -11.99
N SER A 688 22.50 -14.94 -10.98
CA SER A 688 23.33 -16.13 -11.18
C SER A 688 22.69 -17.35 -10.52
N VAL A 689 22.53 -18.44 -11.28
CA VAL A 689 22.06 -19.72 -10.74
C VAL A 689 23.19 -20.57 -10.15
N GLY A 690 24.46 -20.20 -10.39
CA GLY A 690 25.64 -20.91 -9.92
C GLY A 690 26.88 -20.65 -10.79
N THR A 691 27.85 -21.55 -10.75
CA THR A 691 29.11 -21.42 -11.52
C THR A 691 29.20 -22.34 -12.74
N ALA A 692 28.28 -23.30 -12.89
CA ALA A 692 28.21 -24.18 -14.04
C ALA A 692 27.59 -23.48 -15.25
N ASN A 693 28.00 -23.83 -16.47
CA ASN A 693 27.43 -23.26 -17.69
C ASN A 693 25.95 -23.62 -17.84
N VAL A 694 25.10 -22.63 -18.08
CA VAL A 694 23.73 -22.83 -18.56
C VAL A 694 23.75 -23.20 -20.04
N SER A 695 23.23 -24.37 -20.37
CA SER A 695 23.17 -24.96 -21.72
C SER A 695 21.85 -24.67 -22.44
N SER A 696 20.74 -24.71 -21.71
CA SER A 696 19.38 -24.55 -22.25
C SER A 696 18.46 -23.85 -21.23
N LEU A 697 17.56 -22.99 -21.74
CA LEU A 697 16.50 -22.28 -21.01
C LEU A 697 15.14 -22.59 -21.65
N ALA A 698 14.12 -22.80 -20.82
CA ALA A 698 12.74 -22.99 -21.29
C ALA A 698 11.74 -22.41 -20.28
N VAL A 699 10.64 -21.80 -20.72
CA VAL A 699 9.63 -21.21 -19.83
C VAL A 699 8.30 -21.95 -19.93
N SER A 700 7.72 -22.30 -18.77
CA SER A 700 6.38 -22.87 -18.66
C SER A 700 5.65 -22.24 -17.48
N GLY A 701 4.43 -21.75 -17.71
CA GLY A 701 3.67 -21.01 -16.70
C GLY A 701 4.51 -19.86 -16.11
N GLN A 702 4.55 -19.80 -14.79
CA GLN A 702 5.34 -18.84 -14.01
C GLN A 702 6.73 -19.39 -13.64
N SER A 703 7.34 -20.23 -14.49
CA SER A 703 8.61 -20.88 -14.17
C SER A 703 9.58 -20.94 -15.35
N LEU A 704 10.81 -20.48 -15.10
CA LEU A 704 11.95 -20.62 -15.99
C LEU A 704 12.75 -21.88 -15.60
N TYR A 705 12.78 -22.86 -16.48
CA TYR A 705 13.59 -24.07 -16.35
C TYR A 705 14.99 -23.81 -16.90
N VAL A 706 16.01 -24.26 -16.18
CA VAL A 706 17.42 -24.01 -16.46
C VAL A 706 18.20 -25.32 -16.43
N ALA A 707 18.80 -25.69 -17.57
CA ALA A 707 19.70 -26.82 -17.68
C ALA A 707 21.14 -26.37 -17.47
N GLU A 708 21.87 -27.01 -16.56
CA GLU A 708 23.32 -26.89 -16.47
C GLU A 708 24.01 -28.02 -17.25
N GLY A 709 25.03 -27.69 -18.05
CA GLY A 709 25.81 -28.66 -18.82
C GLY A 709 26.85 -28.01 -19.74
N GLY A 710 27.68 -28.81 -20.40
CA GLY A 710 28.70 -28.29 -21.31
C GLY A 710 29.42 -29.37 -22.12
N TYR A 711 29.77 -29.07 -23.37
CA TYR A 711 30.29 -30.10 -24.30
C TYR A 711 31.70 -30.62 -23.99
N HIS A 712 32.49 -29.93 -23.16
CA HIS A 712 33.93 -30.18 -23.04
C HIS A 712 34.43 -30.45 -21.62
N ASP A 713 33.62 -30.22 -20.58
CA ASP A 713 34.02 -30.36 -19.18
C ASP A 713 33.25 -31.51 -18.51
N PRO A 714 33.89 -32.65 -18.23
CA PRO A 714 33.28 -33.75 -17.47
C PRO A 714 33.28 -33.45 -15.96
N GLY A 715 32.66 -32.36 -15.53
CA GLY A 715 32.65 -31.93 -14.13
C GLY A 715 31.80 -32.83 -13.22
N GLY A 716 30.69 -33.35 -13.76
CA GLY A 716 29.59 -33.93 -12.98
C GLY A 716 28.98 -32.95 -11.98
N LYS A 717 27.91 -33.39 -11.28
CA LYS A 717 27.10 -32.59 -10.33
C LYS A 717 26.25 -31.47 -10.97
N TYR A 718 26.13 -31.43 -12.29
CA TYR A 718 25.21 -30.53 -12.99
C TYR A 718 23.76 -30.69 -12.50
N ARG A 719 23.02 -29.58 -12.45
CA ARG A 719 21.65 -29.52 -11.94
C ARG A 719 20.67 -29.16 -13.06
N LEU A 720 19.44 -29.64 -12.87
CA LEU A 720 18.27 -29.12 -13.56
C LEU A 720 17.54 -28.26 -12.52
N LEU A 721 17.27 -27.00 -12.85
CA LEU A 721 16.75 -26.00 -11.92
C LEU A 721 15.42 -25.43 -12.44
N ARG A 722 14.62 -24.92 -11.51
CA ARG A 722 13.46 -24.07 -11.75
C ARG A 722 13.71 -22.73 -11.06
N VAL A 723 13.47 -21.64 -11.77
CA VAL A 723 13.45 -20.28 -11.22
C VAL A 723 12.02 -19.80 -11.23
N ASN A 724 11.53 -19.30 -10.09
CA ASN A 724 10.20 -18.69 -10.01
C ASN A 724 10.21 -17.37 -10.79
N ILE A 725 9.27 -17.20 -11.73
CA ILE A 725 9.10 -15.95 -12.49
C ILE A 725 7.69 -15.37 -12.35
N ASP A 726 6.91 -15.80 -11.34
CA ASP A 726 5.69 -15.10 -10.91
C ASP A 726 6.07 -13.76 -10.26
N GLU A 727 5.78 -12.65 -10.92
CA GLU A 727 6.07 -11.32 -10.38
C GLU A 727 5.15 -10.89 -9.22
N THR A 728 4.13 -11.67 -8.87
CA THR A 728 3.25 -11.43 -7.72
C THR A 728 3.71 -12.17 -6.45
N ASP A 729 4.46 -13.26 -6.61
CA ASP A 729 4.93 -14.13 -5.53
C ASP A 729 6.00 -13.44 -4.67
N ALA A 730 6.05 -13.73 -3.37
CA ALA A 730 7.13 -13.30 -2.48
C ALA A 730 8.48 -13.94 -2.90
N ASP A 731 8.46 -15.19 -3.37
CA ASP A 731 9.66 -15.93 -3.77
C ASP A 731 10.06 -15.71 -5.24
N PHE A 732 9.81 -14.51 -5.79
CA PHE A 732 10.18 -14.15 -7.18
C PHE A 732 11.69 -14.25 -7.41
N LEU A 733 12.09 -14.84 -8.54
CA LEU A 733 13.48 -15.22 -8.89
C LEU A 733 14.17 -16.20 -7.92
N SER A 734 13.44 -16.82 -6.99
CA SER A 734 13.97 -17.92 -6.17
C SER A 734 14.34 -19.13 -7.05
N ILE A 735 15.38 -19.86 -6.64
CA ILE A 735 15.95 -20.97 -7.42
C ILE A 735 15.74 -22.29 -6.66
N GLN A 736 14.98 -23.20 -7.25
CA GLN A 736 14.75 -24.55 -6.76
C GLN A 736 15.47 -25.58 -7.64
N GLN A 737 16.05 -26.61 -7.02
CA GLN A 737 16.67 -27.73 -7.74
C GLN A 737 15.69 -28.88 -7.93
N LEU A 738 15.67 -29.47 -9.13
CA LEU A 738 14.97 -30.72 -9.41
C LEU A 738 15.83 -31.92 -8.93
N VAL A 739 15.22 -32.80 -8.15
CA VAL A 739 15.79 -34.06 -7.66
C VAL A 739 15.37 -35.16 -8.61
N LEU A 740 16.30 -35.55 -9.49
CA LEU A 740 16.10 -36.58 -10.50
C LEU A 740 16.48 -37.99 -9.99
N PRO A 741 15.97 -39.06 -10.62
CA PRO A 741 16.41 -40.43 -10.35
C PRO A 741 17.91 -40.62 -10.56
N ALA A 742 18.50 -41.54 -9.80
CA ALA A 742 19.95 -41.77 -9.82
C ALA A 742 20.49 -41.99 -11.24
N ALA A 743 19.79 -42.73 -12.09
CA ALA A 743 20.18 -43.08 -13.46
C ALA A 743 20.49 -41.87 -14.36
N VAL A 744 19.78 -40.75 -14.19
CA VAL A 744 19.95 -39.53 -14.99
C VAL A 744 20.43 -38.32 -14.17
N SER A 745 20.70 -38.50 -12.88
CA SER A 745 21.26 -37.45 -12.01
C SER A 745 22.58 -36.89 -12.56
N GLY A 746 22.93 -35.66 -12.21
CA GLY A 746 24.16 -35.00 -12.68
C GLY A 746 25.48 -35.69 -12.33
N ARG A 747 25.47 -36.75 -11.51
CA ARG A 747 26.62 -37.64 -11.31
C ARG A 747 26.78 -38.65 -12.46
N ASN A 748 25.67 -39.08 -13.05
CA ASN A 748 25.59 -40.05 -14.15
C ASN A 748 25.33 -39.38 -15.52
N ALA A 749 25.07 -38.06 -15.54
CA ALA A 749 25.22 -37.17 -16.69
C ALA A 749 26.49 -36.30 -16.51
N PRO A 750 27.71 -36.85 -16.70
CA PRO A 750 28.98 -36.16 -16.43
C PRO A 750 29.22 -34.88 -17.23
N TYR A 751 28.53 -34.68 -18.37
CA TYR A 751 28.56 -33.45 -19.18
C TYR A 751 27.29 -32.60 -19.03
N GLY A 752 26.40 -32.99 -18.11
CA GLY A 752 25.17 -32.29 -17.75
C GLY A 752 23.99 -32.53 -18.68
N TYR A 753 22.97 -31.70 -18.47
CA TYR A 753 21.78 -31.64 -19.30
C TYR A 753 22.08 -30.69 -20.44
N VAL A 754 21.83 -31.11 -21.67
CA VAL A 754 22.30 -30.40 -22.85
C VAL A 754 21.20 -29.53 -23.43
N ASP A 755 20.00 -30.07 -23.57
CA ASP A 755 18.86 -29.38 -24.17
C ASP A 755 17.53 -29.79 -23.55
N MET A 756 16.51 -28.95 -23.76
CA MET A 756 15.18 -29.09 -23.17
C MET A 756 14.08 -28.72 -24.16
N ALA A 757 12.99 -29.49 -24.17
CA ALA A 757 11.78 -29.15 -24.93
C ALA A 757 10.54 -29.29 -24.06
N LEU A 758 9.73 -28.23 -24.01
CA LEU A 758 8.42 -28.23 -23.37
C LEU A 758 7.33 -28.63 -24.36
N THR A 759 6.32 -29.35 -23.88
CA THR A 759 5.07 -29.58 -24.59
C THR A 759 3.90 -29.43 -23.64
N HIS A 760 2.90 -28.63 -24.02
CA HIS A 760 1.69 -28.40 -23.21
C HIS A 760 0.53 -29.24 -23.73
N GLY A 761 -0.27 -29.77 -22.81
CA GLY A 761 -1.49 -30.54 -23.07
C GLY A 761 -2.41 -30.48 -21.85
N ALA A 762 -2.98 -31.61 -21.44
CA ALA A 762 -3.70 -31.71 -20.17
C ALA A 762 -2.78 -31.51 -18.95
N HIS A 763 -1.52 -31.95 -19.05
CA HIS A 763 -0.39 -31.57 -18.19
C HIS A 763 0.70 -30.90 -19.05
N THR A 764 1.76 -30.38 -18.43
CA THR A 764 2.98 -29.95 -19.16
C THR A 764 4.12 -30.97 -19.01
N TYR A 765 4.76 -31.30 -20.12
CA TYR A 765 5.88 -32.25 -20.18
C TYR A 765 7.18 -31.57 -20.58
N LEU A 766 8.25 -31.84 -19.84
CA LEU A 766 9.61 -31.37 -20.12
C LEU A 766 10.49 -32.55 -20.53
N ALA A 767 10.85 -32.63 -21.81
CA ALA A 767 11.83 -33.61 -22.29
C ALA A 767 13.24 -33.02 -22.23
N VAL A 768 14.21 -33.81 -21.77
CA VAL A 768 15.58 -33.35 -21.48
C VAL A 768 16.60 -34.31 -22.09
N THR A 769 17.62 -33.77 -22.78
CA THR A 769 18.81 -34.53 -23.20
C THR A 769 19.89 -34.44 -22.12
N ALA A 770 20.55 -35.56 -21.81
CA ALA A 770 21.60 -35.64 -20.80
C ALA A 770 22.78 -36.45 -21.34
N SER A 771 23.96 -35.83 -21.41
CA SER A 771 25.11 -36.46 -22.07
C SER A 771 26.01 -37.21 -21.11
N GLN A 772 26.36 -38.44 -21.51
CA GLN A 772 27.36 -39.28 -20.83
C GLN A 772 28.78 -39.05 -21.37
N GLN A 773 28.94 -38.27 -22.44
CA GLN A 773 30.22 -38.01 -23.11
C GLN A 773 30.34 -36.59 -23.69
N SER A 774 31.54 -36.22 -24.14
CA SER A 774 31.76 -34.93 -24.82
C SER A 774 31.00 -34.89 -26.15
N LEU A 775 30.13 -33.89 -26.32
CA LEU A 775 29.46 -33.62 -27.61
C LEU A 775 30.30 -32.69 -28.51
N GLY A 776 31.61 -32.59 -28.26
CA GLY A 776 32.53 -31.80 -29.09
C GLY A 776 32.66 -32.32 -30.53
N VAL A 777 33.46 -31.62 -31.32
CA VAL A 777 33.82 -32.01 -32.71
C VAL A 777 35.19 -32.72 -32.80
N SER A 778 35.95 -32.76 -31.70
CA SER A 778 37.25 -33.42 -31.62
C SER A 778 37.11 -34.95 -31.65
N MET A 779 37.92 -35.63 -32.48
CA MET A 779 37.82 -37.07 -32.73
C MET A 779 38.11 -37.95 -31.49
N ALA A 780 37.06 -38.37 -30.77
CA ALA A 780 37.14 -39.52 -29.87
C ALA A 780 37.07 -40.83 -30.69
N ARG A 781 38.10 -41.68 -30.63
CA ARG A 781 38.17 -42.95 -31.37
C ARG A 781 37.54 -44.16 -30.66
N SER A 782 37.00 -43.96 -29.45
CA SER A 782 36.30 -44.99 -28.68
C SER A 782 34.82 -45.09 -29.09
N GLN A 783 34.22 -46.28 -28.93
CA GLN A 783 32.76 -46.37 -29.01
C GLN A 783 32.14 -45.50 -27.91
N PRO A 784 31.15 -44.65 -28.23
CA PRO A 784 30.52 -43.79 -27.25
C PRO A 784 29.62 -44.59 -26.32
N ASP A 785 29.69 -44.28 -25.02
CA ASP A 785 28.59 -44.57 -24.11
C ASP A 785 27.38 -43.74 -24.53
N GLY A 786 26.25 -44.41 -24.78
CA GLY A 786 25.03 -43.74 -25.25
C GLY A 786 24.50 -42.76 -24.22
N GLY A 787 24.12 -41.56 -24.66
CA GLY A 787 23.48 -40.55 -23.83
C GLY A 787 22.15 -41.02 -23.22
N LYS A 788 21.49 -40.12 -22.50
CA LYS A 788 20.18 -40.36 -21.89
C LYS A 788 19.21 -39.29 -22.35
N VAL A 789 17.95 -39.69 -22.51
CA VAL A 789 16.82 -38.77 -22.64
C VAL A 789 15.78 -39.21 -21.64
N PHE A 790 15.12 -38.24 -21.00
CA PHE A 790 14.01 -38.49 -20.10
C PHE A 790 12.96 -37.40 -20.26
N ILE A 791 11.73 -37.70 -19.86
CA ILE A 791 10.59 -36.80 -19.84
C ILE A 791 10.14 -36.67 -18.39
N LEU A 792 9.90 -35.43 -17.98
CA LEU A 792 9.23 -35.11 -16.72
C LEU A 792 7.80 -34.68 -17.00
N ASP A 793 6.86 -35.16 -16.18
CA ASP A 793 5.53 -34.58 -16.07
C ASP A 793 5.59 -33.52 -14.95
N LEU A 794 5.50 -32.25 -15.35
CA LEU A 794 5.74 -31.12 -14.45
C LEU A 794 4.62 -30.97 -13.40
N ASP A 795 3.40 -31.36 -13.76
CA ASP A 795 2.19 -31.31 -12.95
C ASP A 795 2.17 -32.43 -11.88
N HIS A 796 3.07 -33.41 -12.00
CA HIS A 796 3.28 -34.49 -11.02
C HIS A 796 4.56 -34.34 -10.17
N LEU A 797 5.31 -33.25 -10.34
CA LEU A 797 6.40 -32.89 -9.42
C LEU A 797 5.86 -32.54 -8.03
N ARG A 798 6.63 -32.91 -6.98
CA ARG A 798 6.26 -32.61 -5.59
C ARG A 798 7.34 -31.82 -4.89
N GLU A 799 6.96 -30.74 -4.21
CA GLU A 799 7.92 -30.02 -3.39
C GLU A 799 8.24 -30.78 -2.09
N SER A 800 9.52 -30.81 -1.73
CA SER A 800 10.01 -31.34 -0.46
C SER A 800 11.34 -30.68 -0.10
N ASN A 801 11.42 -30.04 1.07
CA ASN A 801 12.62 -29.35 1.58
C ASN A 801 13.21 -28.32 0.59
N GLY A 802 12.37 -27.47 -0.02
CA GLY A 802 12.78 -26.44 -0.99
C GLY A 802 13.32 -27.01 -2.31
N ARG A 803 12.93 -28.22 -2.67
CA ARG A 803 13.34 -28.92 -3.90
C ARG A 803 12.15 -29.63 -4.55
N LEU A 804 12.21 -29.78 -5.86
CA LEU A 804 11.18 -30.47 -6.64
C LEU A 804 11.58 -31.92 -6.86
N VAL A 805 10.83 -32.86 -6.31
CA VAL A 805 11.09 -34.29 -6.41
C VAL A 805 10.45 -34.84 -7.68
N ALA A 806 11.30 -35.27 -8.61
CA ALA A 806 10.96 -35.85 -9.91
C ALA A 806 11.26 -37.37 -9.95
N THR A 807 11.16 -38.06 -8.81
CA THR A 807 11.46 -39.51 -8.70
C THR A 807 10.23 -40.39 -8.60
N GLY A 808 9.02 -39.81 -8.63
CA GLY A 808 7.77 -40.56 -8.64
C GLY A 808 7.51 -41.23 -10.00
N PRO A 809 6.85 -42.40 -10.05
CA PRO A 809 6.62 -43.15 -11.28
C PRO A 809 5.71 -42.39 -12.28
N ASP A 810 4.78 -41.58 -11.78
CA ASP A 810 3.91 -40.74 -12.62
C ASP A 810 4.59 -39.43 -13.08
N ALA A 811 5.74 -39.07 -12.48
CA ALA A 811 6.42 -37.79 -12.71
C ALA A 811 7.64 -37.89 -13.64
N PHE A 812 8.09 -39.11 -13.96
CA PHE A 812 9.36 -39.36 -14.64
C PHE A 812 9.28 -40.56 -15.57
N LEU A 813 9.80 -40.41 -16.79
CA LEU A 813 9.89 -41.47 -17.78
C LEU A 813 11.24 -41.42 -18.51
N GLN A 814 12.05 -42.46 -18.39
CA GLN A 814 13.32 -42.59 -19.12
C GLN A 814 13.08 -43.17 -20.52
N VAL A 815 13.80 -42.66 -21.52
CA VAL A 815 13.85 -43.22 -22.86
C VAL A 815 15.00 -44.23 -22.95
N ASP A 816 14.69 -45.46 -23.36
CA ASP A 816 15.67 -46.49 -23.63
C ASP A 816 16.03 -46.53 -25.13
N PHE A 817 17.32 -46.49 -25.43
CA PHE A 817 17.85 -46.54 -26.79
C PHE A 817 18.18 -47.97 -27.23
N PRO A 818 17.86 -48.38 -28.46
CA PRO A 818 18.35 -49.62 -29.04
C PRO A 818 19.88 -49.68 -29.12
N ALA A 819 20.43 -50.89 -29.15
CA ALA A 819 21.88 -51.08 -29.15
C ALA A 819 22.56 -50.36 -30.33
N ARG A 820 23.60 -49.57 -30.02
CA ARG A 820 24.35 -48.69 -30.94
C ARG A 820 23.55 -47.50 -31.49
N GLN A 821 22.47 -47.09 -30.83
CA GLN A 821 21.75 -45.83 -31.08
C GLN A 821 21.79 -44.96 -29.82
N GLY A 822 21.38 -43.70 -29.91
CA GLY A 822 21.42 -42.76 -28.78
C GLY A 822 22.84 -42.34 -28.42
N LYS A 823 23.75 -42.22 -29.39
CA LYS A 823 25.18 -42.01 -29.13
C LYS A 823 25.45 -40.61 -28.57
N GLY A 824 24.91 -39.57 -29.18
CA GLY A 824 25.03 -38.17 -28.72
C GLY A 824 23.72 -37.40 -28.83
N PRO A 825 22.68 -37.71 -28.01
CA PRO A 825 21.48 -36.90 -27.87
C PRO A 825 21.87 -35.46 -27.54
N GLN A 826 21.67 -34.54 -28.48
CA GLN A 826 22.13 -33.16 -28.38
C GLN A 826 20.92 -32.23 -28.29
N PHE A 827 20.21 -31.99 -29.39
CA PHE A 827 19.00 -31.17 -29.40
C PHE A 827 17.72 -32.01 -29.26
N ILE A 828 16.71 -31.47 -28.59
CA ILE A 828 15.35 -32.02 -28.54
C ILE A 828 14.35 -30.91 -28.81
N SER A 829 13.26 -31.20 -29.52
CA SER A 829 12.27 -30.19 -29.89
C SER A 829 10.86 -30.77 -29.90
N SER A 830 9.89 -30.00 -29.42
CA SER A 830 8.50 -30.43 -29.37
C SER A 830 7.89 -30.56 -30.77
N ALA A 831 7.07 -31.59 -30.95
CA ALA A 831 6.13 -31.70 -32.07
C ALA A 831 4.67 -31.75 -31.59
N GLY A 832 4.40 -31.23 -30.39
CA GLY A 832 3.06 -31.17 -29.80
C GLY A 832 2.48 -32.56 -29.46
N ILE A 833 1.18 -32.56 -29.17
CA ILE A 833 0.40 -33.77 -28.88
C ILE A 833 -0.60 -34.00 -30.02
N LYS A 834 -0.73 -35.25 -30.48
CA LYS A 834 -1.67 -35.62 -31.56
C LYS A 834 -2.26 -36.99 -31.25
N GLY A 835 -3.59 -37.07 -31.11
CA GLY A 835 -4.30 -38.32 -30.78
C GLY A 835 -3.76 -38.98 -29.51
N ASN A 836 -3.74 -38.24 -28.40
CA ASN A 836 -3.15 -38.63 -27.11
C ASN A 836 -1.70 -39.13 -27.17
N THR A 837 -0.96 -38.86 -28.25
CA THR A 837 0.47 -39.18 -28.35
C THR A 837 1.27 -37.91 -28.18
N LEU A 838 2.12 -37.86 -27.14
CA LEU A 838 3.16 -36.85 -26.94
C LEU A 838 4.31 -37.09 -27.92
N ARG A 839 4.82 -36.05 -28.58
CA ARG A 839 5.77 -36.18 -29.70
C ARG A 839 6.94 -35.20 -29.59
N PHE A 840 8.15 -35.71 -29.80
CA PHE A 840 9.37 -34.91 -29.92
C PHE A 840 10.22 -35.35 -31.11
N LEU A 841 10.98 -34.42 -31.67
CA LEU A 841 12.13 -34.69 -32.53
C LEU A 841 13.40 -34.65 -31.68
N LEU A 842 14.32 -35.58 -31.90
CA LEU A 842 15.61 -35.67 -31.23
C LEU A 842 16.74 -35.68 -32.26
N SER A 843 17.74 -34.82 -32.06
CA SER A 843 19.04 -34.95 -32.71
C SER A 843 19.94 -35.89 -31.89
N ASP A 844 20.40 -36.97 -32.53
CA ASP A 844 21.51 -37.80 -32.11
C ASP A 844 22.73 -37.45 -32.96
N ALA A 845 23.53 -36.51 -32.48
CA ALA A 845 24.58 -35.84 -33.24
C ALA A 845 25.80 -36.72 -33.57
N PHE A 846 25.85 -37.96 -33.05
CA PHE A 846 26.91 -38.93 -33.36
C PHE A 846 26.42 -40.15 -34.15
N ASP A 847 25.12 -40.25 -34.43
CA ASP A 847 24.57 -41.25 -35.34
C ASP A 847 24.64 -40.74 -36.79
N GLN A 848 25.86 -40.73 -37.34
CA GLN A 848 26.11 -40.33 -38.73
C GLN A 848 25.15 -41.06 -39.70
N ASP A 849 24.62 -40.32 -40.67
CA ASP A 849 23.62 -40.79 -41.65
C ASP A 849 22.25 -41.22 -41.06
N ALA A 850 22.03 -41.13 -39.74
CA ALA A 850 20.78 -41.51 -39.07
C ALA A 850 20.44 -40.65 -37.81
N GLY A 851 21.06 -39.46 -37.71
CA GLY A 851 21.10 -38.65 -36.49
C GLY A 851 19.81 -37.89 -36.14
N LEU A 852 18.71 -38.16 -36.83
CA LEU A 852 17.39 -37.63 -36.48
C LEU A 852 16.54 -38.80 -36.02
N ALA A 853 15.81 -38.59 -34.92
CA ALA A 853 14.85 -39.56 -34.43
C ALA A 853 13.55 -38.90 -33.99
N THR A 854 12.47 -39.66 -34.04
CA THR A 854 11.22 -39.34 -33.33
C THR A 854 11.19 -40.04 -31.99
N LEU A 855 10.70 -39.33 -30.99
CA LEU A 855 10.31 -39.87 -29.69
C LEU A 855 8.80 -39.70 -29.52
N THR A 856 8.12 -40.75 -29.12
CA THR A 856 6.66 -40.74 -28.89
C THR A 856 6.29 -41.45 -27.59
N VAL A 857 5.28 -40.93 -26.88
CA VAL A 857 4.74 -41.53 -25.65
C VAL A 857 3.21 -41.47 -25.70
N GLU A 858 2.55 -42.58 -25.36
CA GLU A 858 1.09 -42.61 -25.22
C GLU A 858 0.67 -41.99 -23.89
N LEU A 859 -0.30 -41.08 -23.95
CA LEU A 859 -0.95 -40.43 -22.81
C LEU A 859 -2.34 -41.03 -22.58
N SER A 860 -2.80 -40.99 -21.33
CA SER A 860 -4.22 -41.14 -21.03
C SER A 860 -5.02 -39.90 -21.46
N ASP A 861 -6.35 -40.00 -21.50
CA ASP A 861 -7.25 -38.85 -21.71
C ASP A 861 -7.07 -37.74 -20.66
N SER A 862 -6.51 -38.08 -19.48
CA SER A 862 -6.17 -37.14 -18.41
C SER A 862 -4.71 -36.68 -18.44
N GLY A 863 -3.98 -36.86 -19.55
CA GLY A 863 -2.59 -36.43 -19.70
C GLY A 863 -1.52 -37.33 -19.06
N LYS A 864 -1.87 -38.35 -18.27
CA LYS A 864 -0.85 -39.17 -17.62
C LYS A 864 -0.03 -39.96 -18.64
N LEU A 865 1.28 -40.02 -18.42
CA LEU A 865 2.20 -40.88 -19.17
C LEU A 865 1.83 -42.36 -18.92
N THR A 866 1.30 -43.06 -19.94
CA THR A 866 0.86 -44.47 -19.80
C THR A 866 1.61 -45.45 -20.69
N GLY A 867 2.17 -45.00 -21.81
CA GLY A 867 2.99 -45.82 -22.71
C GLY A 867 4.48 -45.82 -22.37
N ALA A 868 5.19 -46.87 -22.76
CA ALA A 868 6.66 -46.84 -22.81
C ALA A 868 7.12 -45.94 -23.98
N PRO A 869 8.21 -45.16 -23.86
CA PRO A 869 8.67 -44.29 -24.94
C PRO A 869 9.11 -45.09 -26.17
N ALA A 870 8.50 -44.79 -27.31
CA ALA A 870 8.88 -45.35 -28.60
C ALA A 870 9.85 -44.40 -29.31
N PHE A 871 11.11 -44.83 -29.38
CA PHE A 871 12.19 -44.18 -30.13
C PHE A 871 12.33 -44.78 -31.54
N ARG A 872 12.43 -43.95 -32.58
CA ARG A 872 12.65 -44.39 -33.97
C ARG A 872 13.57 -43.45 -34.71
N GLN A 873 14.67 -43.96 -35.26
CA GLN A 873 15.59 -43.20 -36.11
C GLN A 873 15.06 -43.06 -37.54
N VAL A 874 15.43 -41.94 -38.18
CA VAL A 874 15.19 -41.64 -39.59
C VAL A 874 16.52 -41.74 -40.33
N ALA A 875 16.58 -42.60 -41.35
CA ALA A 875 17.77 -42.70 -42.19
C ALA A 875 17.87 -41.47 -43.13
N MET A 876 19.04 -40.82 -43.11
CA MET A 876 19.34 -39.58 -43.85
C MET A 876 20.64 -39.71 -44.64
N SER A 877 20.93 -40.90 -45.17
CA SER A 877 22.16 -41.21 -45.92
C SER A 877 22.27 -40.54 -47.29
N GLY A 878 21.19 -39.89 -47.77
CA GLY A 878 21.13 -39.24 -49.10
C GLY A 878 21.30 -40.18 -50.30
N ALA A 879 21.41 -41.49 -50.07
CA ALA A 879 21.53 -42.49 -51.12
C ALA A 879 20.15 -42.94 -51.60
N LEU A 880 19.92 -42.85 -52.92
CA LEU A 880 18.75 -43.47 -53.54
C LEU A 880 18.91 -45.00 -53.54
N PRO A 881 17.80 -45.78 -53.60
CA PRO A 881 17.88 -47.22 -53.70
C PRO A 881 18.77 -47.69 -54.87
N GLY A 882 19.85 -48.40 -54.55
CA GLY A 882 20.82 -48.89 -55.54
C GLY A 882 21.97 -47.93 -55.88
N THR A 883 22.01 -46.71 -55.31
CA THR A 883 23.14 -45.78 -55.43
C THR A 883 23.95 -45.70 -54.13
N ASN A 884 25.16 -45.17 -54.20
CA ASN A 884 25.98 -44.84 -53.03
C ASN A 884 25.72 -43.39 -52.58
N ARG A 885 25.97 -43.06 -51.30
CA ARG A 885 26.08 -41.64 -50.87
C ARG A 885 27.21 -40.89 -51.59
N ARG A 886 28.13 -41.65 -52.20
CA ARG A 886 29.20 -41.21 -53.10
C ARG A 886 28.82 -41.27 -54.59
N ASP A 887 27.56 -41.06 -54.97
CA ASP A 887 27.18 -40.85 -56.38
C ASP A 887 26.69 -39.41 -56.60
N GLY A 888 26.95 -38.83 -57.79
CA GLY A 888 26.59 -37.44 -58.13
C GLY A 888 27.54 -36.34 -57.61
N SER A 889 27.18 -35.08 -57.86
CA SER A 889 28.01 -33.89 -57.59
C SER A 889 27.87 -33.28 -56.19
N TYR A 890 26.84 -33.69 -55.43
CA TYR A 890 26.53 -33.16 -54.11
C TYR A 890 26.56 -34.28 -53.07
N GLN A 891 27.08 -33.97 -51.88
CA GLN A 891 26.98 -34.85 -50.73
C GLN A 891 25.71 -34.53 -49.93
N LEU A 892 24.66 -35.36 -50.05
CA LEU A 892 23.31 -35.11 -49.52
C LEU A 892 22.98 -35.87 -48.22
N ASN A 893 23.94 -36.58 -47.62
CA ASN A 893 23.74 -37.18 -46.30
C ASN A 893 23.84 -36.13 -45.19
N ILE A 894 22.98 -36.19 -44.17
CA ILE A 894 23.16 -35.38 -42.95
C ILE A 894 24.25 -36.07 -42.11
N GLN A 895 25.42 -35.44 -42.05
CA GLN A 895 26.59 -36.01 -41.36
C GLN A 895 26.41 -35.92 -39.84
N ARG A 896 25.97 -34.76 -39.35
CA ARG A 896 25.75 -34.47 -37.94
C ARG A 896 24.51 -33.60 -37.79
N ALA A 897 23.39 -34.25 -37.51
CA ALA A 897 22.13 -33.59 -37.25
C ALA A 897 22.25 -32.58 -36.10
N GLN A 898 21.57 -31.44 -36.22
CA GLN A 898 21.34 -30.49 -35.13
C GLN A 898 19.97 -29.83 -35.25
N SER A 899 19.49 -29.31 -34.11
CA SER A 899 18.33 -28.41 -34.00
C SER A 899 17.16 -28.76 -34.94
N PRO A 900 16.50 -29.91 -34.74
CA PRO A 900 15.43 -30.37 -35.61
C PRO A 900 14.13 -29.60 -35.34
N ALA A 901 13.57 -28.96 -36.35
CA ALA A 901 12.30 -28.23 -36.25
C ALA A 901 11.19 -28.97 -37.00
N VAL A 902 9.94 -28.88 -36.53
CA VAL A 902 8.76 -29.40 -37.24
C VAL A 902 7.94 -28.26 -37.83
N VAL A 903 7.50 -28.40 -39.08
CA VAL A 903 6.54 -27.52 -39.73
C VAL A 903 5.35 -28.33 -40.26
N THR A 904 4.15 -27.75 -40.26
CA THR A 904 2.98 -28.36 -40.91
C THR A 904 2.68 -27.58 -42.17
N ALA A 905 2.69 -28.25 -43.33
CA ALA A 905 2.37 -27.63 -44.61
C ALA A 905 0.85 -27.43 -44.77
N LEU A 906 0.46 -26.57 -45.71
CA LEU A 906 -0.95 -26.25 -46.01
C LEU A 906 -1.78 -27.47 -46.46
N ASP A 907 -1.14 -28.55 -46.92
CA ASP A 907 -1.78 -29.82 -47.29
C ASP A 907 -1.97 -30.79 -46.10
N GLY A 908 -1.58 -30.37 -44.89
CA GLY A 908 -1.67 -31.15 -43.66
C GLY A 908 -0.53 -32.15 -43.43
N ASN A 909 0.45 -32.24 -44.35
CA ASN A 909 1.66 -33.04 -44.11
C ASN A 909 2.59 -32.34 -43.10
N GLU A 910 3.15 -33.12 -42.18
CA GLU A 910 4.16 -32.65 -41.23
C GLU A 910 5.55 -32.87 -41.86
N TYR A 911 6.47 -31.92 -41.70
CA TYR A 911 7.85 -32.04 -42.18
C TYR A 911 8.81 -31.74 -41.04
N ALA A 912 9.84 -32.57 -40.87
CA ALA A 912 10.99 -32.23 -40.04
C ALA A 912 12.09 -31.60 -40.91
N LEU A 913 12.62 -30.48 -40.43
CA LEU A 913 13.77 -29.77 -40.98
C LEU A 913 14.93 -29.96 -40.01
N VAL A 914 16.11 -30.33 -40.49
CA VAL A 914 17.27 -30.63 -39.63
C VAL A 914 18.54 -29.99 -40.18
N ALA A 915 19.29 -29.30 -39.32
CA ALA A 915 20.58 -28.71 -39.68
C ALA A 915 21.67 -29.79 -39.76
N ASP A 916 22.64 -29.60 -40.66
CA ASP A 916 23.87 -30.39 -40.71
C ASP A 916 25.05 -29.55 -40.21
N TYR A 917 25.56 -29.90 -39.02
CA TYR A 917 26.76 -29.31 -38.42
C TYR A 917 27.99 -30.05 -38.92
N PHE A 918 28.13 -30.00 -40.24
CA PHE A 918 29.14 -30.68 -41.04
C PHE A 918 30.55 -30.24 -40.64
N PHE A 919 31.50 -31.17 -40.66
CA PHE A 919 32.93 -30.86 -40.74
C PHE A 919 33.57 -31.84 -41.73
N ASP A 920 34.46 -31.34 -42.58
CA ASP A 920 35.19 -32.16 -43.54
C ASP A 920 36.02 -33.22 -42.80
N PHE A 921 36.81 -32.83 -41.79
CA PHE A 921 37.63 -33.73 -40.98
C PHE A 921 36.84 -34.73 -40.10
N VAL A 922 35.51 -34.61 -40.02
CA VAL A 922 34.63 -35.58 -39.35
C VAL A 922 34.04 -36.59 -40.34
N ASP A 923 34.09 -36.33 -41.66
CA ASP A 923 33.63 -37.33 -42.64
C ASP A 923 34.59 -38.53 -42.67
N PRO A 924 34.09 -39.77 -42.60
CA PRO A 924 34.90 -40.97 -42.82
C PRO A 924 35.69 -41.01 -44.15
N LEU A 925 35.34 -40.15 -45.11
CA LEU A 925 36.06 -39.96 -46.37
C LEU A 925 37.34 -39.11 -46.27
N TYR A 926 37.44 -38.21 -45.30
CA TYR A 926 38.52 -37.24 -45.22
C TYR A 926 39.88 -37.90 -44.95
N ALA A 927 39.91 -38.86 -44.02
CA ALA A 927 41.11 -39.59 -43.63
C ALA A 927 41.64 -40.60 -44.68
N LEU A 928 41.04 -40.66 -45.87
CA LEU A 928 41.35 -41.65 -46.91
C LEU A 928 42.08 -41.10 -48.14
N ASP A 929 42.33 -39.79 -48.24
CA ASP A 929 43.00 -39.13 -49.38
C ASP A 929 42.49 -39.59 -50.77
N ASP A 930 41.21 -39.96 -50.87
CA ASP A 930 40.64 -40.48 -52.12
C ASP A 930 40.54 -39.33 -53.15
N PRO A 931 41.21 -39.41 -54.31
CA PRO A 931 41.15 -38.34 -55.32
C PRO A 931 39.73 -38.13 -55.88
N ARG A 932 38.77 -39.01 -55.58
CA ARG A 932 37.33 -38.83 -55.88
C ARG A 932 36.59 -37.91 -54.90
N ASN A 933 37.22 -37.49 -53.79
CA ASN A 933 36.65 -36.52 -52.85
C ASN A 933 36.63 -35.10 -53.44
N GLY A 934 37.63 -34.73 -54.26
CA GLY A 934 37.76 -33.37 -54.82
C GLY A 934 36.74 -32.98 -55.90
N GLY A 935 35.81 -33.88 -56.27
CA GLY A 935 34.80 -33.66 -57.31
C GLY A 935 33.39 -33.35 -56.79
N ARG A 936 33.20 -33.18 -55.48
CA ARG A 936 31.88 -33.01 -54.85
C ARG A 936 31.80 -31.74 -54.03
N GLN A 937 30.66 -31.07 -54.12
CA GLN A 937 30.30 -30.01 -53.20
C GLN A 937 29.81 -30.64 -51.88
N MET A 938 30.52 -30.32 -50.80
CA MET A 938 30.27 -30.74 -49.43
C MET A 938 30.24 -29.52 -48.50
N GLY A 939 29.66 -29.67 -47.32
CA GLY A 939 29.35 -28.58 -46.41
C GLY A 939 28.01 -28.78 -45.70
N GLY A 940 27.68 -27.84 -44.84
CA GLY A 940 26.41 -27.75 -44.14
C GLY A 940 25.25 -27.56 -45.10
N LYS A 941 24.09 -28.06 -44.68
CA LYS A 941 22.83 -28.08 -45.43
C LYS A 941 21.66 -28.33 -44.48
N LEU A 942 20.45 -28.24 -45.02
CA LEU A 942 19.20 -28.56 -44.32
C LEU A 942 18.60 -29.85 -44.90
N GLY A 943 18.41 -30.86 -44.07
CA GLY A 943 17.69 -32.08 -44.41
C GLY A 943 16.18 -31.90 -44.27
N ILE A 944 15.40 -32.53 -45.17
CA ILE A 944 13.94 -32.43 -45.21
C ILE A 944 13.34 -33.83 -45.13
N ILE A 945 12.57 -34.10 -44.09
CA ILE A 945 11.89 -35.38 -43.85
C ILE A 945 10.39 -35.14 -43.89
N LYS A 946 9.67 -35.84 -44.77
CA LYS A 946 8.21 -35.84 -44.81
C LYS A 946 7.63 -36.86 -43.84
N ASN A 947 6.58 -36.44 -43.13
CA ASN A 947 5.79 -37.19 -42.16
C ASN A 947 6.68 -37.97 -41.16
N PRO A 948 7.52 -37.26 -40.36
CA PRO A 948 8.53 -37.88 -39.51
C PRO A 948 7.97 -38.93 -38.52
N PHE A 949 6.73 -38.73 -38.04
CA PHE A 949 6.06 -39.64 -37.09
C PHE A 949 5.27 -40.79 -37.75
N ALA A 950 5.34 -40.95 -39.07
CA ALA A 950 4.70 -42.06 -39.76
C ALA A 950 5.39 -43.41 -39.46
N ALA A 951 4.75 -44.52 -39.83
CA ALA A 951 5.37 -45.84 -39.78
C ALA A 951 6.57 -45.99 -40.75
N SER A 952 6.68 -45.11 -41.73
CA SER A 952 7.80 -45.04 -42.68
C SER A 952 8.04 -43.57 -43.05
N PRO A 953 8.86 -42.83 -42.28
CA PRO A 953 9.21 -41.45 -42.60
C PRO A 953 10.05 -41.38 -43.87
N GLU A 954 9.85 -40.35 -44.69
CA GLU A 954 10.45 -40.22 -46.01
C GLU A 954 11.49 -39.09 -46.00
N TYR A 955 12.78 -39.43 -46.08
CA TYR A 955 13.83 -38.44 -46.30
C TYR A 955 13.82 -38.00 -47.77
N LEU A 956 13.36 -36.77 -48.03
CA LEU A 956 13.26 -36.21 -49.38
C LEU A 956 14.63 -35.80 -49.94
N GLY A 957 15.62 -35.63 -49.06
CA GLY A 957 16.96 -35.14 -49.37
C GLY A 957 17.32 -33.92 -48.55
N ALA A 958 18.36 -33.22 -48.98
CA ALA A 958 18.83 -31.98 -48.37
C ALA A 958 18.99 -30.87 -49.41
N THR A 959 19.07 -29.62 -48.94
CA THR A 959 19.49 -28.48 -49.74
C THR A 959 20.90 -28.68 -50.31
N SER A 960 21.24 -27.97 -51.38
CA SER A 960 22.61 -27.92 -51.90
C SER A 960 23.59 -27.53 -50.78
N PRO A 961 24.70 -28.26 -50.55
CA PRO A 961 25.65 -27.96 -49.48
C PRO A 961 26.31 -26.60 -49.66
N ILE A 962 26.39 -25.78 -48.61
CA ILE A 962 27.13 -24.51 -48.66
C ILE A 962 28.60 -24.80 -48.27
N ILE A 963 29.53 -24.56 -49.19
CA ILE A 963 30.95 -24.89 -49.04
C ILE A 963 31.54 -24.17 -47.82
N GLY A 964 32.17 -24.93 -46.91
CA GLY A 964 32.83 -24.42 -45.70
C GLY A 964 31.89 -23.85 -44.63
N ALA A 965 30.58 -23.86 -44.86
CA ALA A 965 29.58 -23.43 -43.89
C ALA A 965 29.04 -24.61 -43.09
N ASN A 966 28.73 -24.37 -41.82
CA ASN A 966 28.19 -25.36 -40.88
C ASN A 966 26.96 -24.75 -40.21
N PHE A 967 25.84 -25.50 -40.16
CA PHE A 967 24.61 -25.07 -39.49
C PHE A 967 24.49 -25.77 -38.14
N SER A 968 24.30 -25.03 -37.04
CA SER A 968 24.19 -25.60 -35.70
C SER A 968 22.81 -25.42 -35.05
N ARG A 969 22.06 -24.40 -35.46
CA ARG A 969 20.76 -24.04 -34.93
C ARG A 969 19.80 -23.63 -36.04
N LEU A 970 18.56 -24.09 -35.93
CA LEU A 970 17.40 -23.63 -36.67
C LEU A 970 16.45 -22.90 -35.72
N GLN A 971 15.71 -21.93 -36.25
CA GLN A 971 14.63 -21.27 -35.53
C GLN A 971 13.49 -20.95 -36.50
N LEU A 972 12.27 -21.32 -36.12
CA LEU A 972 11.07 -20.93 -36.85
C LEU A 972 10.53 -19.62 -36.25
N SER A 973 10.11 -18.69 -37.12
CA SER A 973 9.33 -17.50 -36.76
C SER A 973 8.01 -17.46 -37.55
N ASP A 974 7.17 -16.48 -37.25
CA ASP A 974 5.97 -16.15 -38.05
C ASP A 974 4.99 -17.33 -38.18
N GLY A 975 4.75 -18.05 -37.08
CA GLY A 975 3.89 -19.24 -37.06
C GLY A 975 4.44 -20.43 -37.85
N GLY A 976 5.73 -20.43 -38.17
CA GLY A 976 6.39 -21.49 -38.95
C GLY A 976 6.52 -21.19 -40.44
N THR A 977 6.16 -20.00 -40.92
CA THR A 977 6.34 -19.63 -42.33
C THR A 977 7.77 -19.19 -42.67
N THR A 978 8.56 -18.80 -41.66
CA THR A 978 9.92 -18.29 -41.82
C THR A 978 10.90 -19.18 -41.06
N LEU A 979 12.00 -19.56 -41.72
CA LEU A 979 13.08 -20.35 -41.14
C LEU A 979 14.37 -19.53 -41.09
N TRP A 980 14.92 -19.37 -39.89
CA TRP A 980 16.25 -18.85 -39.63
C TRP A 980 17.20 -20.02 -39.37
N ALA A 981 18.45 -19.89 -39.81
CA ALA A 981 19.51 -20.85 -39.57
C ALA A 981 20.82 -20.11 -39.28
N ASP A 982 21.58 -20.53 -38.27
CA ASP A 982 22.89 -19.95 -38.00
C ASP A 982 23.93 -20.50 -38.98
N ILE A 983 24.75 -19.61 -39.56
CA ILE A 983 25.77 -19.99 -40.55
C ILE A 983 27.14 -19.68 -39.96
N ARG A 984 27.94 -20.73 -39.73
CA ARG A 984 29.32 -20.59 -39.26
C ARG A 984 30.28 -21.05 -40.35
N TYR A 985 31.22 -20.20 -40.72
CA TYR A 985 32.36 -20.61 -41.53
C TYR A 985 33.51 -21.00 -40.61
N TRP A 986 33.97 -22.24 -40.72
CA TRP A 986 35.19 -22.64 -40.03
C TRP A 986 36.40 -22.28 -40.90
N PRO A 987 37.47 -21.68 -40.34
CA PRO A 987 38.72 -21.54 -41.08
C PRO A 987 39.33 -22.93 -41.27
N THR A 988 39.21 -23.46 -42.48
CA THR A 988 39.87 -24.69 -42.98
C THR A 988 41.34 -24.43 -43.27
#